data_AF-A0A9P1C2F1-F1
#
_entry.id   AF-A0A9P1C2F1-F1
#
_cell.length_a   1.000
_cell.length_b   1.000
_cell.length_c   1.000
_cell.angle_alpha   90.00
_cell.angle_beta   90.00
_cell.angle_gamma   90.00
#
_symmetry.space_group_name_H-M   'P 1'
#
loop_
_entity.id
_entity.type
_entity.pdbx_description
1 polymer ?
#
loop_
_entity_poly.entity_id
_entity_poly.type
_entity_poly.pdbx_seq_one_letter_code
_entity_poly.pdbx_strand_id
1 'polypeptide(L)'
;MQLLDLPDEDARKATKEWLASLDKNPTELLANLHAQSGVRRLGFYAAALTQFWLEHGPVWDTKRSLSAVQLSAGGRSRQTAGQLKLVCLRPGEALHVESSVKFFADASSEVPQMPACTSSYVGPFLHENLAWRLAEARRKVTCTESASVQEFLRKELGEVQIRSVYLLKGFIFQPLDDFLTSRRLCNPPAELNPECSTGWYATNIKEAVAKMVPGARMAVLPKLFWLSPVVASGEPPQIWGEELPGQQEAVATDWPQKIQEDVEEHFTRVHTALLLCELVPVGNGWMENSRGFILPPVWDPRSLMTGKPQGMKSSAEADASLANSQEPSKWSNQRRRYSERLADTARKQGPSLADAGVHVAVPQRLEEELTVDHLVNYVLASTRTKKGTDPQRIQRKRSLHTAMCDREALEKGKASCLVAESLQRLAEEKYRTDGHFILELMVKPSEVGYAPADCSVTFEADGASVRKILDLGLAGDICLRLAVKFALRFCFPADPVSLKDLPPLIKDHLADRARLAGLVEYLALCNSLTLLKAQAEPREGDAPRDVDTMDTVDTVDLNRILQKLTLPPADAAVLELLCQHCTDFCEPVSSMLLASGQLKLAKKIERLKHGWKPALSPLDSPGATPSTFLTPLTLPPEVEVVLVSDAATLESACRRAKQGGVVGLDAEWKPEERRRDGRQDRQDVVNPVQLLQLAWTDVVYLLDIPLLRMEPKLLELCDELCGDRCVLVGFGLEGDLRRLADSYPQLLSAWSSASFYHIDMSDLSPREVTSLDGFCAFCLGQALDKTQQCSRWDLRPFSDQQLNYAALDAWILLALLGHISKGAPFEQLHQLAAFSVTDALKFARRGCAGLDRGVCAVAAMLKLLGAESALCRSSDCPGDVAVCKTVACTVFSASGEPSFCMVVMADGDGTVSLERLAAAVNCTSARLTSSEELREEIRQPRGSVGPVGPVLKSASARIVLDDSLMGSKVLSCGAGTSGWQLLVTPNQLQEWTPCIVSAIKEID
;
A
#
# COMPACT_ATOMS: atom_id res chain seq x y z
N MET A 1 -0.16 -30.03 -32.77
CA MET A 1 -0.35 -29.88 -31.31
C MET A 1 -1.18 -31.06 -30.86
N GLN A 2 -0.70 -31.84 -29.90
CA GLN A 2 -1.49 -32.93 -29.35
C GLN A 2 -2.42 -32.37 -28.26
N LEU A 3 -3.65 -32.85 -28.21
CA LEU A 3 -4.54 -32.58 -27.09
C LEU A 3 -3.97 -33.25 -25.84
N LEU A 4 -3.97 -32.52 -24.73
CA LEU A 4 -3.75 -33.12 -23.42
C LEU A 4 -5.02 -33.89 -23.07
N ASP A 5 -5.03 -35.20 -23.33
CA ASP A 5 -6.14 -36.10 -23.01
C ASP A 5 -5.69 -37.14 -21.98
N LEU A 6 -6.66 -37.61 -21.19
CA LEU A 6 -6.45 -38.71 -20.26
C LEU A 6 -6.44 -40.03 -21.06
N PRO A 7 -5.50 -40.93 -20.78
CA PRO A 7 -5.16 -42.05 -21.67
C PRO A 7 -6.26 -43.10 -21.82
N ASP A 8 -7.14 -43.25 -20.82
CA ASP A 8 -8.21 -44.26 -20.79
C ASP A 8 -9.42 -43.82 -19.92
N GLU A 9 -10.48 -44.62 -19.95
CA GLU A 9 -11.73 -44.34 -19.22
C GLU A 9 -11.58 -44.41 -17.70
N ASP A 10 -10.69 -45.26 -17.18
CA ASP A 10 -10.44 -45.38 -15.74
C ASP A 10 -9.77 -44.12 -15.21
N ALA A 11 -8.80 -43.56 -15.95
CA ALA A 11 -8.20 -42.27 -15.68
C ALA A 11 -9.22 -41.12 -15.71
N ARG A 12 -10.14 -41.12 -16.69
CA ARG A 12 -11.23 -40.12 -16.75
C ARG A 12 -12.15 -40.25 -15.53
N LYS A 13 -12.49 -41.47 -15.13
CA LYS A 13 -13.33 -41.74 -13.96
C LYS A 13 -12.65 -41.30 -12.66
N ALA A 14 -11.40 -41.70 -12.43
CA ALA A 14 -10.63 -41.30 -11.26
C ALA A 14 -10.46 -39.77 -11.15
N THR A 15 -10.22 -39.10 -12.27
CA THR A 15 -10.15 -37.62 -12.30
C THR A 15 -11.49 -36.98 -11.97
N LYS A 16 -12.61 -37.52 -12.48
CA LYS A 16 -13.95 -37.03 -12.13
C LYS A 16 -14.27 -37.21 -10.64
N GLU A 17 -13.92 -38.38 -10.08
CA GLU A 17 -14.10 -38.66 -8.65
C GLU A 17 -13.25 -37.71 -7.78
N TRP A 18 -12.01 -37.43 -8.18
CA TRP A 18 -11.15 -36.47 -7.51
C TRP A 18 -11.67 -35.04 -7.60
N LEU A 19 -12.11 -34.58 -8.78
CA LEU A 19 -12.73 -33.25 -8.93
C LEU A 19 -14.00 -33.13 -8.08
N ALA A 20 -14.86 -34.16 -8.06
CA ALA A 20 -16.05 -34.18 -7.20
C ALA A 20 -15.70 -34.19 -5.71
N SER A 21 -14.52 -34.71 -5.32
CA SER A 21 -14.03 -34.62 -3.94
C SER A 21 -13.54 -33.21 -3.60
N LEU A 22 -12.92 -32.51 -4.55
CA LEU A 22 -12.52 -31.11 -4.39
C LEU A 22 -13.73 -30.18 -4.31
N ASP A 23 -14.79 -30.42 -5.09
CA ASP A 23 -16.05 -29.67 -4.98
C ASP A 23 -16.68 -29.80 -3.59
N LYS A 24 -16.49 -30.94 -2.92
CA LYS A 24 -16.95 -31.16 -1.53
C LYS A 24 -16.02 -30.55 -0.49
N ASN A 25 -14.72 -30.51 -0.77
CA ASN A 25 -13.70 -29.98 0.15
C ASN A 25 -12.54 -29.31 -0.61
N PRO A 26 -12.64 -28.00 -0.90
CA PRO A 26 -11.66 -27.30 -1.74
C PRO A 26 -10.44 -26.77 -0.97
N THR A 27 -10.28 -27.07 0.33
CA THR A 27 -9.28 -26.42 1.20
C THR A 27 -7.85 -26.43 0.64
N GLU A 28 -7.39 -27.57 0.12
CA GLU A 28 -6.03 -27.71 -0.44
C GLU A 28 -5.83 -26.85 -1.70
N LEU A 29 -6.83 -26.82 -2.58
CA LEU A 29 -6.84 -25.98 -3.77
C LEU A 29 -6.81 -24.50 -3.39
N LEU A 30 -7.63 -24.08 -2.42
CA LEU A 30 -7.68 -22.70 -1.97
C LEU A 30 -6.37 -22.25 -1.33
N ALA A 31 -5.75 -23.10 -0.51
CA ALA A 31 -4.42 -22.83 0.05
C ALA A 31 -3.36 -22.65 -1.04
N ASN A 32 -3.37 -23.49 -2.08
CA ASN A 32 -2.47 -23.35 -3.23
C ASN A 32 -2.71 -22.03 -3.98
N LEU A 33 -3.96 -21.67 -4.24
CA LEU A 33 -4.31 -20.43 -4.91
C LEU A 33 -3.90 -19.19 -4.10
N HIS A 34 -4.08 -19.21 -2.77
CA HIS A 34 -3.66 -18.11 -1.89
C HIS A 34 -2.14 -17.91 -1.84
N ALA A 35 -1.36 -18.99 -1.95
CA ALA A 35 0.10 -18.91 -1.98
C ALA A 35 0.66 -18.30 -3.28
N GLN A 36 -0.11 -18.32 -4.38
CA GLN A 36 0.35 -17.85 -5.68
C GLN A 36 0.11 -16.35 -5.89
N SER A 37 1.15 -15.62 -6.31
CA SER A 37 1.03 -14.19 -6.57
C SER A 37 0.20 -13.87 -7.83
N GLY A 38 -0.69 -12.90 -7.72
CA GLY A 38 -1.40 -12.34 -8.89
C GLY A 38 -2.59 -13.16 -9.42
N VAL A 39 -3.04 -14.19 -8.69
CA VAL A 39 -4.22 -15.03 -9.03
C VAL A 39 -5.55 -14.28 -9.12
N ARG A 40 -5.65 -13.04 -8.62
CA ARG A 40 -6.80 -12.15 -8.86
C ARG A 40 -7.01 -11.77 -10.33
N ARG A 41 -6.08 -12.15 -11.21
CA ARG A 41 -6.16 -11.95 -12.67
C ARG A 41 -6.49 -13.28 -13.35
N LEU A 42 -7.54 -13.29 -14.17
CA LEU A 42 -8.05 -14.47 -14.88
C LEU A 42 -6.99 -15.38 -15.52
N GLY A 43 -6.00 -14.81 -16.22
CA GLY A 43 -4.96 -15.60 -16.87
C GLY A 43 -3.98 -16.29 -15.89
N PHE A 44 -3.74 -15.68 -14.73
CA PHE A 44 -2.93 -16.27 -13.66
C PHE A 44 -3.73 -17.29 -12.87
N TYR A 45 -5.01 -16.98 -12.59
CA TYR A 45 -5.94 -17.93 -11.97
C TYR A 45 -6.01 -19.24 -12.76
N ALA A 46 -6.25 -19.18 -14.06
CA ALA A 46 -6.34 -20.38 -14.90
C ALA A 46 -5.02 -21.16 -14.99
N ALA A 47 -3.87 -20.46 -14.98
CA ALA A 47 -2.56 -21.09 -14.95
C ALA A 47 -2.31 -21.81 -13.63
N ALA A 48 -2.70 -21.20 -12.51
CA ALA A 48 -2.61 -21.81 -11.18
C ALA A 48 -3.48 -23.07 -11.08
N LEU A 49 -4.71 -23.03 -11.59
CA LEU A 49 -5.59 -24.21 -11.67
C LEU A 49 -4.97 -25.33 -12.52
N THR A 50 -4.37 -24.97 -13.66
CA THR A 50 -3.70 -25.95 -14.54
C THR A 50 -2.50 -26.57 -13.83
N GLN A 51 -1.70 -25.77 -13.12
CA GLN A 51 -0.57 -26.28 -12.35
C GLN A 51 -1.03 -27.22 -11.22
N PHE A 52 -2.02 -26.79 -10.43
CA PHE A 52 -2.57 -27.60 -9.34
C PHE A 52 -3.09 -28.95 -9.86
N TRP A 53 -3.86 -28.94 -10.95
CA TRP A 53 -4.37 -30.15 -11.58
C TRP A 53 -3.25 -31.10 -12.02
N LEU A 54 -2.16 -30.59 -12.60
CA LEU A 54 -1.04 -31.41 -13.06
C LEU A 54 -0.19 -31.94 -11.89
N GLU A 55 -0.06 -31.19 -10.80
CA GLU A 55 0.74 -31.58 -9.63
C GLU A 55 -0.01 -32.57 -8.71
N HIS A 56 -1.31 -32.38 -8.52
CA HIS A 56 -2.10 -33.12 -7.52
C HIS A 56 -3.12 -34.08 -8.14
N GLY A 57 -3.39 -33.98 -9.44
CA GLY A 57 -4.37 -34.84 -10.11
C GLY A 57 -3.91 -36.30 -10.12
N PRO A 58 -4.79 -37.26 -9.80
CA PRO A 58 -4.41 -38.66 -9.52
C PRO A 58 -3.82 -39.42 -10.71
N VAL A 59 -4.06 -38.94 -11.95
CA VAL A 59 -3.62 -39.60 -13.19
C VAL A 59 -2.24 -39.10 -13.65
N TRP A 60 -1.81 -37.92 -13.20
CA TRP A 60 -0.59 -37.31 -13.72
C TRP A 60 0.67 -37.96 -13.14
N ASP A 61 0.59 -38.46 -11.90
CA ASP A 61 1.71 -39.03 -11.14
C ASP A 61 2.98 -38.16 -11.22
N THR A 62 2.78 -36.84 -11.13
CA THR A 62 3.85 -35.87 -11.23
C THR A 62 4.79 -36.02 -10.05
N LYS A 63 6.02 -36.48 -10.31
CA LYS A 63 7.05 -36.68 -9.27
C LYS A 63 7.75 -35.38 -8.92
N ARG A 64 7.87 -34.47 -9.89
CA ARG A 64 8.56 -33.18 -9.75
C ARG A 64 8.04 -32.20 -10.80
N SER A 65 7.94 -30.92 -10.47
CA SER A 65 7.62 -29.86 -11.42
C SER A 65 8.71 -28.78 -11.46
N LEU A 66 8.87 -28.14 -12.63
CA LEU A 66 9.63 -26.91 -12.83
C LEU A 66 8.66 -25.85 -13.35
N SER A 67 8.53 -24.75 -12.62
CA SER A 67 7.67 -23.63 -13.03
C SER A 67 8.53 -22.44 -13.43
N ALA A 68 8.04 -21.65 -14.38
CA ALA A 68 8.58 -20.32 -14.65
C ALA A 68 10.07 -20.27 -15.12
N VAL A 69 10.56 -21.25 -15.89
CA VAL A 69 11.95 -21.31 -16.37
C VAL A 69 12.24 -20.27 -17.45
N GLN A 70 13.13 -19.31 -17.21
CA GLN A 70 13.43 -18.24 -18.17
C GLN A 70 14.31 -18.72 -19.34
N LEU A 71 14.05 -18.19 -20.54
CA LEU A 71 14.79 -18.46 -21.77
C LEU A 71 15.43 -17.17 -22.29
N SER A 72 16.67 -17.25 -22.77
CA SER A 72 17.43 -16.12 -23.31
C SER A 72 17.74 -16.33 -24.79
N ALA A 73 17.83 -15.23 -25.55
CA ALA A 73 18.20 -15.28 -26.97
C ALA A 73 19.72 -15.13 -27.12
N GLY A 74 20.44 -16.22 -27.45
CA GLY A 74 21.85 -16.23 -27.84
C GLY A 74 22.90 -15.89 -26.76
N GLY A 75 24.10 -16.46 -26.87
CA GLY A 75 25.20 -16.31 -25.90
C GLY A 75 25.78 -14.90 -25.71
N ARG A 76 25.31 -13.88 -26.45
CA ARG A 76 25.75 -12.47 -26.35
C ARG A 76 24.62 -11.44 -26.27
N SER A 77 23.35 -11.83 -26.31
CA SER A 77 22.24 -10.87 -26.32
C SER A 77 21.68 -10.62 -24.92
N ARG A 78 21.24 -9.37 -24.70
CA ARG A 78 20.62 -8.88 -23.45
C ARG A 78 19.10 -9.13 -23.39
N GLN A 79 18.53 -9.93 -24.31
CA GLN A 79 17.09 -10.12 -24.44
C GLN A 79 16.61 -11.50 -23.95
N THR A 80 15.56 -11.50 -23.13
CA THR A 80 14.80 -12.69 -22.74
C THR A 80 13.95 -13.16 -23.92
N ALA A 81 14.15 -14.39 -24.38
CA ALA A 81 13.43 -14.99 -25.50
C ALA A 81 12.01 -15.49 -25.12
N GLY A 82 11.80 -15.77 -23.83
CA GLY A 82 10.54 -16.29 -23.30
C GLY A 82 10.73 -17.01 -21.97
N GLN A 83 9.78 -17.85 -21.61
CA GLN A 83 9.76 -18.63 -20.37
C GLN A 83 8.99 -19.94 -20.61
N LEU A 84 9.49 -21.06 -20.08
CA LEU A 84 8.70 -22.30 -19.96
C LEU A 84 7.75 -22.13 -18.77
N LYS A 85 6.44 -22.22 -19.00
CA LYS A 85 5.46 -22.04 -17.93
C LYS A 85 5.53 -23.15 -16.87
N LEU A 86 5.43 -24.40 -17.28
CA LEU A 86 5.39 -25.55 -16.40
C LEU A 86 5.97 -26.79 -17.10
N VAL A 87 6.82 -27.54 -16.40
CA VAL A 87 7.34 -28.83 -16.85
C VAL A 87 7.18 -29.84 -15.73
N CYS A 88 6.43 -30.92 -15.97
CA CYS A 88 6.14 -31.95 -14.98
C CYS A 88 6.86 -33.26 -15.35
N LEU A 89 7.67 -33.79 -14.44
CA LEU A 89 8.27 -35.11 -14.57
C LEU A 89 7.28 -36.20 -14.17
N ARG A 90 7.07 -37.15 -15.05
CA ARG A 90 6.17 -38.30 -14.90
C ARG A 90 6.94 -39.60 -15.16
N PRO A 91 6.41 -40.78 -14.81
CA PRO A 91 7.03 -42.04 -15.18
C PRO A 91 7.26 -42.15 -16.70
N GLY A 92 8.53 -42.16 -17.13
CA GLY A 92 8.93 -42.34 -18.53
C GLY A 92 8.93 -41.08 -19.42
N GLU A 93 8.38 -39.94 -18.98
CA GLU A 93 8.35 -38.70 -19.77
C GLU A 93 8.40 -37.42 -18.91
N ALA A 94 8.82 -36.31 -19.52
CA ALA A 94 8.62 -34.96 -19.01
C ALA A 94 7.57 -34.21 -19.86
N LEU A 95 6.50 -33.76 -19.22
CA LEU A 95 5.41 -33.05 -19.86
C LEU A 95 5.60 -31.53 -19.69
N HIS A 96 5.91 -30.83 -20.78
CA HIS A 96 5.94 -29.37 -20.81
C HIS A 96 4.57 -28.82 -21.20
N VAL A 97 3.99 -27.98 -20.34
CA VAL A 97 2.64 -27.43 -20.51
C VAL A 97 2.68 -25.91 -20.60
N GLU A 98 2.32 -25.40 -21.77
CA GLU A 98 1.98 -23.99 -21.96
C GLU A 98 0.46 -23.83 -21.87
N SER A 99 -0.03 -23.04 -20.91
CA SER A 99 -1.49 -22.83 -20.71
C SER A 99 -1.92 -21.39 -20.99
N SER A 100 -3.09 -21.20 -21.59
CA SER A 100 -3.74 -19.88 -21.66
C SER A 100 -5.26 -19.98 -21.75
N VAL A 101 -5.92 -18.91 -21.30
CA VAL A 101 -7.37 -18.75 -21.43
C VAL A 101 -7.69 -17.65 -22.42
N LYS A 102 -8.61 -17.93 -23.36
CA LYS A 102 -9.06 -17.01 -24.40
C LYS A 102 -10.54 -17.15 -24.74
N PHE A 103 -11.11 -16.03 -25.17
CA PHE A 103 -12.52 -15.91 -25.54
C PHE A 103 -12.56 -15.28 -26.93
N PHE A 104 -13.27 -15.89 -27.85
CA PHE A 104 -13.38 -15.42 -29.24
C PHE A 104 -14.84 -15.37 -29.67
N ALA A 105 -15.23 -14.33 -30.39
CA ALA A 105 -16.46 -14.27 -31.16
C ALA A 105 -16.23 -14.89 -32.55
N ASP A 106 -17.18 -15.70 -33.02
CA ASP A 106 -17.21 -16.23 -34.38
C ASP A 106 -17.75 -15.16 -35.33
N ALA A 107 -16.84 -14.49 -36.03
CA ALA A 107 -17.17 -13.44 -36.99
C ALA A 107 -17.25 -13.98 -38.44
N SER A 108 -17.37 -15.29 -38.63
CA SER A 108 -17.43 -15.88 -39.98
C SER A 108 -18.62 -15.40 -40.82
N SER A 109 -19.74 -15.05 -40.17
CA SER A 109 -20.95 -14.52 -40.83
C SER A 109 -20.86 -13.04 -41.20
N GLU A 110 -19.91 -12.29 -40.64
CA GLU A 110 -19.73 -10.84 -40.88
C GLU A 110 -19.10 -10.53 -42.25
N VAL A 111 -18.47 -11.52 -42.90
CA VAL A 111 -17.88 -11.40 -44.24
C VAL A 111 -18.53 -12.41 -45.17
N PRO A 112 -19.38 -11.97 -46.12
CA PRO A 112 -20.01 -12.86 -47.08
C PRO A 112 -18.97 -13.73 -47.80
N GLN A 113 -19.19 -15.05 -47.85
CA GLN A 113 -18.33 -16.05 -48.51
C GLN A 113 -17.02 -16.43 -47.79
N MET A 114 -16.74 -15.93 -46.59
CA MET A 114 -15.59 -16.39 -45.80
C MET A 114 -15.92 -17.71 -45.08
N PRO A 115 -15.22 -18.83 -45.36
CA PRO A 115 -15.42 -20.05 -44.58
C PRO A 115 -14.92 -19.87 -43.14
N ALA A 116 -15.56 -20.55 -42.19
CA ALA A 116 -15.10 -20.60 -40.80
C ALA A 116 -13.65 -21.09 -40.77
N CYS A 117 -12.75 -20.24 -40.26
CA CYS A 117 -11.32 -20.49 -40.23
C CYS A 117 -10.70 -19.82 -39.00
N THR A 118 -9.47 -20.17 -38.66
CA THR A 118 -8.86 -19.66 -37.42
C THR A 118 -8.73 -18.12 -37.37
N SER A 119 -8.78 -17.41 -38.49
CA SER A 119 -8.79 -15.93 -38.49
C SER A 119 -10.17 -15.32 -38.30
N SER A 120 -11.26 -16.07 -38.54
CA SER A 120 -12.64 -15.58 -38.34
C SER A 120 -13.07 -15.58 -36.86
N TYR A 121 -12.32 -16.23 -35.97
CA TYR A 121 -12.53 -16.19 -34.53
C TYR A 121 -11.75 -15.02 -33.90
N VAL A 122 -12.44 -13.94 -33.55
CA VAL A 122 -11.83 -12.66 -33.13
C VAL A 122 -12.14 -12.37 -31.67
N GLY A 123 -11.16 -11.87 -30.91
CA GLY A 123 -11.39 -11.54 -29.50
C GLY A 123 -12.42 -10.41 -29.35
N PRO A 124 -13.26 -10.40 -28.30
CA PRO A 124 -14.32 -9.40 -28.10
C PRO A 124 -13.78 -7.96 -27.92
N PHE A 125 -12.50 -7.82 -27.62
CA PHE A 125 -11.80 -6.54 -27.48
C PHE A 125 -10.95 -6.16 -28.72
N LEU A 126 -11.03 -6.92 -29.81
CA LEU A 126 -10.32 -6.65 -31.07
C LEU A 126 -8.79 -6.49 -30.88
N HIS A 127 -8.18 -7.37 -30.08
CA HIS A 127 -6.71 -7.39 -29.88
C HIS A 127 -6.00 -8.55 -30.57
N GLU A 128 -6.72 -9.63 -30.83
CA GLU A 128 -6.17 -10.87 -31.39
C GLU A 128 -7.27 -11.69 -32.06
N ASN A 129 -6.87 -12.61 -32.94
CA ASN A 129 -7.70 -13.69 -33.47
C ASN A 129 -7.07 -15.05 -33.11
N LEU A 130 -7.84 -16.13 -33.30
CA LEU A 130 -7.38 -17.46 -32.95
C LEU A 130 -6.14 -17.88 -33.77
N ALA A 131 -6.05 -17.53 -35.05
CA ALA A 131 -4.89 -17.81 -35.90
C ALA A 131 -3.58 -17.29 -35.28
N TRP A 132 -3.59 -16.05 -34.79
CA TRP A 132 -2.45 -15.46 -34.09
C TRP A 132 -2.10 -16.20 -32.80
N ARG A 133 -3.12 -16.55 -32.01
CA ARG A 133 -2.92 -17.28 -30.76
C ARG A 133 -2.30 -18.66 -30.99
N LEU A 134 -2.73 -19.35 -32.05
CA LEU A 134 -2.17 -20.64 -32.47
C LEU A 134 -0.73 -20.52 -32.97
N ALA A 135 -0.40 -19.44 -33.70
CA ALA A 135 0.97 -19.17 -34.13
C ALA A 135 1.90 -18.95 -32.92
N GLU A 136 1.45 -18.17 -31.94
CA GLU A 136 2.19 -17.93 -30.70
C GLU A 136 2.32 -19.19 -29.83
N ALA A 137 1.28 -20.02 -29.79
CA ALA A 137 1.32 -21.33 -29.13
C ALA A 137 2.38 -22.25 -29.75
N ARG A 138 2.38 -22.38 -31.08
CA ARG A 138 3.37 -23.19 -31.81
C ARG A 138 4.78 -22.71 -31.50
N ARG A 139 5.02 -21.40 -31.53
CA ARG A 139 6.33 -20.80 -31.20
C ARG A 139 6.80 -21.19 -29.80
N LYS A 140 5.90 -21.21 -28.80
CA LYS A 140 6.27 -21.55 -27.42
C LYS A 140 6.49 -23.04 -27.21
N VAL A 141 5.68 -23.90 -27.83
CA VAL A 141 5.82 -25.35 -27.71
C VAL A 141 7.11 -25.84 -28.37
N THR A 142 7.52 -25.26 -29.50
CA THR A 142 8.77 -25.64 -30.19
C THR A 142 10.04 -25.19 -29.48
N CYS A 143 9.95 -24.34 -28.44
CA CYS A 143 11.16 -23.89 -27.74
C CYS A 143 11.90 -25.04 -27.04
N THR A 144 11.19 -26.11 -26.65
CA THR A 144 11.81 -27.30 -26.07
C THR A 144 12.67 -28.05 -27.07
N GLU A 145 12.51 -27.86 -28.38
CA GLU A 145 13.33 -28.54 -29.40
C GLU A 145 14.76 -27.97 -29.47
N SER A 146 15.02 -26.81 -28.85
CA SER A 146 16.36 -26.26 -28.75
C SER A 146 17.29 -27.20 -27.98
N ALA A 147 18.46 -27.48 -28.55
CA ALA A 147 19.46 -28.39 -27.98
C ALA A 147 19.83 -28.01 -26.53
N SER A 148 19.95 -26.72 -26.24
CA SER A 148 20.28 -26.20 -24.91
C SER A 148 19.13 -26.33 -23.90
N VAL A 149 17.89 -26.29 -24.37
CA VAL A 149 16.69 -26.52 -23.55
C VAL A 149 16.54 -28.01 -23.26
N GLN A 150 16.75 -28.86 -24.26
CA GLN A 150 16.81 -30.31 -24.10
C GLN A 150 17.90 -30.72 -23.08
N GLU A 151 19.09 -30.13 -23.18
CA GLU A 151 20.19 -30.41 -22.26
C GLU A 151 19.88 -30.00 -20.82
N PHE A 152 19.32 -28.80 -20.61
CA PHE A 152 18.88 -28.36 -19.29
C PHE A 152 17.86 -29.31 -18.67
N LEU A 153 16.81 -29.63 -19.44
CA LEU A 153 15.74 -30.50 -18.96
C LEU A 153 16.28 -31.92 -18.68
N ARG A 154 17.21 -32.42 -19.50
CA ARG A 154 17.92 -33.69 -19.23
C ARG A 154 18.73 -33.63 -17.93
N LYS A 155 19.40 -32.51 -17.63
CA LYS A 155 20.15 -32.33 -16.38
C LYS A 155 19.22 -32.26 -15.15
N GLU A 156 18.10 -31.56 -15.26
CA GLU A 156 17.16 -31.40 -14.13
C GLU A 156 16.30 -32.63 -13.87
N LEU A 157 15.90 -33.34 -14.94
CA LEU A 157 14.88 -34.39 -14.87
C LEU A 157 15.41 -35.79 -15.24
N GLY A 158 16.68 -35.90 -15.65
CA GLY A 158 17.29 -37.14 -16.16
C GLY A 158 17.04 -37.38 -17.65
N GLU A 159 17.47 -38.53 -18.17
CA GLU A 159 17.15 -38.94 -19.54
C GLU A 159 15.68 -39.33 -19.66
N VAL A 160 14.86 -38.36 -20.03
CA VAL A 160 13.42 -38.54 -20.25
C VAL A 160 12.98 -37.91 -21.56
N GLN A 161 12.01 -38.54 -22.22
CA GLN A 161 11.40 -37.98 -23.42
C GLN A 161 10.57 -36.75 -23.05
N ILE A 162 10.77 -35.63 -23.75
CA ILE A 162 9.97 -34.42 -23.53
C ILE A 162 8.80 -34.38 -24.49
N ARG A 163 7.61 -34.21 -23.92
CA ARG A 163 6.36 -33.99 -24.65
C ARG A 163 5.85 -32.59 -24.33
N SER A 164 5.72 -31.75 -25.35
CA SER A 164 5.23 -30.37 -25.20
C SER A 164 3.77 -30.25 -25.66
N VAL A 165 2.93 -29.68 -24.82
CA VAL A 165 1.50 -29.47 -25.08
C VAL A 165 1.11 -28.02 -24.82
N TYR A 166 0.13 -27.56 -25.60
CA TYR A 166 -0.50 -26.26 -25.40
C TYR A 166 -1.95 -26.46 -24.95
N LEU A 167 -2.28 -25.97 -23.76
CA LEU A 167 -3.63 -25.96 -23.24
C LEU A 167 -4.27 -24.59 -23.50
N LEU A 168 -5.11 -24.53 -24.53
CA LEU A 168 -5.96 -23.36 -24.82
C LEU A 168 -7.36 -23.62 -24.30
N LYS A 169 -7.77 -22.94 -23.23
CA LYS A 169 -9.12 -23.05 -22.65
C LYS A 169 -9.91 -21.75 -22.82
N GLY A 170 -11.22 -21.83 -22.67
CA GLY A 170 -12.15 -20.70 -22.73
C GLY A 170 -13.36 -21.00 -23.61
N PHE A 171 -13.92 -19.98 -24.26
CA PHE A 171 -15.20 -20.08 -24.97
C PHE A 171 -15.15 -19.51 -26.39
N ILE A 172 -15.97 -20.07 -27.27
CA ILE A 172 -16.32 -19.50 -28.57
C ILE A 172 -17.74 -18.94 -28.49
N PHE A 173 -17.93 -17.67 -28.85
CA PHE A 173 -19.22 -17.00 -28.84
C PHE A 173 -19.73 -16.89 -30.28
N GLN A 174 -20.87 -17.51 -30.57
CA GLN A 174 -21.52 -17.48 -31.87
C GLN A 174 -22.47 -16.28 -31.96
N PRO A 175 -22.84 -15.81 -33.16
CA PRO A 175 -23.96 -14.89 -33.29
C PRO A 175 -25.20 -15.43 -32.56
N LEU A 176 -25.97 -14.56 -31.91
CA LEU A 176 -27.11 -14.96 -31.08
C LEU A 176 -28.08 -15.91 -31.80
N ASP A 177 -28.45 -15.61 -33.05
CA ASP A 177 -29.38 -16.44 -33.82
C ASP A 177 -28.82 -17.83 -34.14
N ASP A 178 -27.52 -17.91 -34.45
CA ASP A 178 -26.84 -19.17 -34.70
C ASP A 178 -26.76 -20.00 -33.42
N PHE A 179 -26.44 -19.38 -32.28
CA PHE A 179 -26.40 -20.05 -30.97
C PHE A 179 -27.76 -20.62 -30.56
N LEU A 180 -28.84 -19.87 -30.78
CA LEU A 180 -30.20 -20.32 -30.47
C LEU A 180 -30.66 -21.46 -31.38
N THR A 181 -30.18 -21.50 -32.63
CA THR A 181 -30.43 -22.60 -33.56
C THR A 181 -29.63 -23.84 -33.16
N SER A 182 -28.35 -23.68 -32.83
CA SER A 182 -27.46 -24.74 -32.38
C SER A 182 -26.42 -24.22 -31.39
N ARG A 183 -26.42 -24.80 -30.19
CA ARG A 183 -25.37 -24.54 -29.19
C ARG A 183 -24.01 -25.15 -29.59
N ARG A 184 -23.98 -26.06 -30.56
CA ARG A 184 -22.75 -26.64 -31.11
C ARG A 184 -22.27 -25.82 -32.30
N LEU A 185 -20.94 -25.71 -32.43
CA LEU A 185 -20.33 -25.05 -33.59
C LEU A 185 -20.60 -25.84 -34.88
N CYS A 186 -21.03 -25.15 -35.91
CA CYS A 186 -21.22 -25.71 -37.24
C CYS A 186 -19.89 -25.73 -38.01
N ASN A 187 -19.35 -26.92 -38.27
CA ASN A 187 -18.11 -27.13 -39.04
C ASN A 187 -16.92 -26.25 -38.58
N PRO A 188 -16.52 -26.29 -37.29
CA PRO A 188 -15.39 -25.51 -36.82
C PRO A 188 -14.08 -25.95 -37.50
N PRO A 189 -13.07 -25.07 -37.58
CA PRO A 189 -11.73 -25.45 -38.06
C PRO A 189 -11.14 -26.56 -37.20
N ALA A 190 -10.32 -27.42 -37.80
CA ALA A 190 -9.77 -28.62 -37.15
C ALA A 190 -8.95 -28.33 -35.87
N GLU A 191 -8.46 -27.10 -35.70
CA GLU A 191 -7.75 -26.67 -34.49
C GLU A 191 -8.66 -26.42 -33.27
N LEU A 192 -9.98 -26.32 -33.46
CA LEU A 192 -10.95 -26.20 -32.39
C LEU A 192 -11.56 -27.55 -32.04
N ASN A 193 -11.76 -27.79 -30.75
CA ASN A 193 -12.56 -28.91 -30.29
C ASN A 193 -14.05 -28.61 -30.60
N PRO A 194 -14.77 -29.45 -31.37
CA PRO A 194 -16.19 -29.26 -31.64
C PRO A 194 -17.07 -29.24 -30.38
N GLU A 195 -16.60 -29.87 -29.30
CA GLU A 195 -17.24 -29.86 -27.97
C GLU A 195 -16.70 -28.75 -27.05
N CYS A 196 -16.02 -27.73 -27.60
CA CYS A 196 -15.59 -26.60 -26.78
C CYS A 196 -16.79 -25.83 -26.23
N SER A 197 -16.58 -25.14 -25.11
CA SER A 197 -17.63 -24.36 -24.48
C SER A 197 -18.05 -23.21 -25.40
N THR A 198 -19.35 -23.09 -25.65
CA THR A 198 -19.91 -22.06 -26.51
C THR A 198 -20.75 -21.07 -25.73
N GLY A 199 -20.90 -19.86 -26.28
CA GLY A 199 -21.85 -18.85 -25.84
C GLY A 199 -22.41 -18.09 -27.03
N TRP A 200 -23.16 -17.03 -26.77
CA TRP A 200 -23.68 -16.13 -27.81
C TRP A 200 -23.02 -14.75 -27.77
N TYR A 201 -23.08 -13.99 -28.85
CA TYR A 201 -22.81 -12.55 -28.80
C TYR A 201 -23.88 -11.77 -29.55
N ALA A 202 -24.08 -10.53 -29.14
CA ALA A 202 -24.92 -9.56 -29.82
C ALA A 202 -24.33 -8.15 -29.66
N THR A 203 -24.61 -7.25 -30.59
CA THR A 203 -24.31 -5.80 -30.45
C THR A 203 -25.50 -5.02 -29.89
N ASN A 204 -26.68 -5.64 -29.86
CA ASN A 204 -27.93 -5.06 -29.37
C ASN A 204 -28.51 -5.93 -28.24
N ILE A 205 -28.48 -5.41 -27.01
CA ILE A 205 -29.00 -6.13 -25.84
C ILE A 205 -30.52 -6.35 -25.91
N LYS A 206 -31.28 -5.48 -26.60
CA LYS A 206 -32.74 -5.65 -26.75
C LYS A 206 -33.09 -6.94 -27.47
N GLU A 207 -32.32 -7.29 -28.50
CA GLU A 207 -32.51 -8.51 -29.27
C GLU A 207 -32.15 -9.75 -28.45
N ALA A 208 -31.12 -9.68 -27.62
CA ALA A 208 -30.76 -10.74 -26.70
C ALA A 208 -31.86 -10.97 -25.66
N VAL A 209 -32.29 -9.91 -24.97
CA VAL A 209 -33.33 -9.97 -23.94
C VAL A 209 -34.66 -10.51 -24.48
N ALA A 210 -35.06 -10.10 -25.69
CA ALA A 210 -36.28 -10.58 -26.34
C ALA A 210 -36.29 -12.08 -26.64
N LYS A 211 -35.12 -12.73 -26.71
CA LYS A 211 -34.94 -14.15 -27.02
C LYS A 211 -34.58 -15.01 -25.79
N MET A 212 -34.52 -14.41 -24.59
CA MET A 212 -34.26 -15.15 -23.35
C MET A 212 -35.49 -15.95 -22.90
N VAL A 213 -35.27 -16.99 -22.09
CA VAL A 213 -36.34 -17.84 -21.58
C VAL A 213 -37.25 -17.03 -20.65
N PRO A 214 -38.59 -17.14 -20.77
CA PRO A 214 -39.52 -16.48 -19.84
C PRO A 214 -39.23 -16.88 -18.39
N GLY A 215 -39.13 -15.88 -17.51
CA GLY A 215 -38.81 -16.10 -16.09
C GLY A 215 -37.31 -16.23 -15.78
N ALA A 216 -36.43 -16.15 -16.78
CA ALA A 216 -34.99 -16.13 -16.55
C ALA A 216 -34.53 -14.91 -15.74
N ARG A 217 -33.39 -15.07 -15.09
CA ARG A 217 -32.61 -13.98 -14.47
C ARG A 217 -31.31 -13.78 -15.24
N MET A 218 -30.75 -12.58 -15.19
CA MET A 218 -29.51 -12.26 -15.89
C MET A 218 -28.52 -11.57 -14.96
N ALA A 219 -27.24 -11.70 -15.24
CA ALA A 219 -26.19 -11.00 -14.51
C ALA A 219 -25.01 -10.65 -15.42
N VAL A 220 -24.33 -9.54 -15.13
CA VAL A 220 -23.05 -9.17 -15.76
C VAL A 220 -21.92 -9.84 -14.97
N LEU A 221 -21.15 -10.72 -15.62
CA LEU A 221 -20.14 -11.54 -14.97
C LEU A 221 -18.79 -10.80 -14.80
N PRO A 222 -18.25 -10.71 -13.57
CA PRO A 222 -16.86 -10.33 -13.34
C PRO A 222 -15.89 -11.31 -14.00
N LYS A 223 -14.68 -10.83 -14.33
CA LYS A 223 -13.71 -11.59 -15.15
C LYS A 223 -13.34 -12.97 -14.60
N LEU A 224 -13.31 -13.17 -13.28
CA LEU A 224 -12.94 -14.46 -12.70
C LEU A 224 -14.01 -15.55 -12.95
N PHE A 225 -15.29 -15.18 -13.11
CA PHE A 225 -16.39 -16.08 -13.45
C PHE A 225 -16.43 -16.51 -14.93
N TRP A 226 -15.50 -16.00 -15.75
CA TRP A 226 -15.54 -16.29 -17.19
C TRP A 226 -15.08 -17.72 -17.52
N LEU A 227 -14.39 -18.43 -16.62
CA LEU A 227 -13.83 -19.77 -16.90
C LEU A 227 -14.86 -20.90 -16.88
N SER A 228 -15.89 -20.79 -16.05
CA SER A 228 -16.84 -21.87 -15.77
C SER A 228 -18.27 -21.34 -15.70
N PRO A 229 -19.28 -22.18 -16.00
CA PRO A 229 -20.68 -21.91 -15.70
C PRO A 229 -20.87 -21.47 -14.26
N VAL A 230 -21.79 -20.53 -14.04
CA VAL A 230 -22.16 -20.10 -12.70
C VAL A 230 -23.34 -20.90 -12.16
N VAL A 231 -23.38 -21.09 -10.85
CA VAL A 231 -24.54 -21.59 -10.12
C VAL A 231 -25.03 -20.48 -9.22
N ALA A 232 -26.35 -20.34 -9.11
CA ALA A 232 -26.95 -19.37 -8.24
C ALA A 232 -27.96 -20.03 -7.30
N SER A 233 -28.15 -19.41 -6.14
CA SER A 233 -29.11 -19.87 -5.13
C SER A 233 -29.83 -18.68 -4.51
N GLY A 234 -30.95 -18.95 -3.84
CA GLY A 234 -31.77 -17.92 -3.21
C GLY A 234 -32.83 -17.29 -4.14
N GLU A 235 -33.60 -16.38 -3.57
CA GLU A 235 -34.64 -15.60 -4.24
C GLU A 235 -34.57 -14.14 -3.75
N PRO A 236 -34.10 -13.18 -4.58
CA PRO A 236 -33.61 -13.35 -5.96
C PRO A 236 -32.31 -14.17 -6.02
N PRO A 237 -32.04 -14.87 -7.14
CA PRO A 237 -30.83 -15.68 -7.25
C PRO A 237 -29.58 -14.84 -7.12
N GLN A 238 -28.59 -15.37 -6.40
CA GLN A 238 -27.27 -14.78 -6.28
C GLN A 238 -26.21 -15.77 -6.72
N ILE A 239 -25.26 -15.30 -7.53
CA ILE A 239 -24.13 -16.11 -7.98
C ILE A 239 -23.01 -15.97 -6.97
N TRP A 240 -22.62 -17.07 -6.35
CA TRP A 240 -21.54 -17.11 -5.38
C TRP A 240 -20.24 -17.57 -6.03
N GLY A 241 -19.12 -17.09 -5.51
CA GLY A 241 -17.78 -17.49 -5.95
C GLY A 241 -16.77 -17.22 -4.84
N GLU A 242 -17.13 -17.54 -3.60
CA GLU A 242 -16.32 -17.31 -2.39
C GLU A 242 -14.96 -18.03 -2.48
N GLU A 243 -14.90 -19.11 -3.26
CA GLU A 243 -13.71 -19.86 -3.63
C GLU A 243 -12.79 -19.12 -4.62
N LEU A 244 -13.25 -18.04 -5.26
CA LEU A 244 -12.47 -17.28 -6.23
C LEU A 244 -11.56 -16.25 -5.54
N PRO A 245 -10.25 -16.19 -5.88
CA PRO A 245 -9.32 -15.28 -5.22
C PRO A 245 -9.72 -13.80 -5.29
N GLY A 246 -10.09 -13.24 -4.14
CA GLY A 246 -10.47 -11.83 -4.02
C GLY A 246 -11.90 -11.50 -4.45
N GLN A 247 -12.76 -12.50 -4.66
CA GLN A 247 -14.20 -12.32 -4.85
C GLN A 247 -14.92 -12.63 -3.53
N GLN A 248 -15.33 -11.59 -2.81
CA GLN A 248 -15.99 -11.73 -1.50
C GLN A 248 -17.49 -11.42 -1.55
N GLU A 249 -17.98 -10.93 -2.69
CA GLU A 249 -19.39 -10.58 -2.88
C GLU A 249 -20.04 -11.45 -3.96
N ALA A 250 -21.29 -11.83 -3.71
CA ALA A 250 -22.10 -12.48 -4.71
C ALA A 250 -22.38 -11.53 -5.89
N VAL A 251 -22.42 -12.07 -7.10
CA VAL A 251 -22.80 -11.31 -8.28
C VAL A 251 -24.33 -11.22 -8.30
N ALA A 252 -24.83 -9.99 -8.26
CA ALA A 252 -26.26 -9.70 -8.31
C ALA A 252 -26.86 -10.17 -9.64
N THR A 253 -28.08 -10.68 -9.57
CA THR A 253 -28.87 -11.04 -10.74
C THR A 253 -30.14 -10.20 -10.77
N ASP A 254 -30.60 -9.88 -11.97
CA ASP A 254 -31.75 -9.02 -12.18
C ASP A 254 -32.64 -9.55 -13.30
N TRP A 255 -33.82 -8.93 -13.43
CA TRP A 255 -34.70 -9.20 -14.55
C TRP A 255 -34.06 -8.75 -15.87
N PRO A 256 -34.29 -9.47 -16.98
CA PRO A 256 -33.70 -9.13 -18.28
C PRO A 256 -33.88 -7.67 -18.70
N GLN A 257 -35.03 -7.05 -18.38
CA GLN A 257 -35.32 -5.64 -18.68
C GLN A 257 -34.41 -4.68 -17.91
N LYS A 258 -34.14 -4.96 -16.63
CA LYS A 258 -33.25 -4.12 -15.82
C LYS A 258 -31.81 -4.22 -16.30
N ILE A 259 -31.36 -5.45 -16.59
CA ILE A 259 -30.04 -5.68 -17.21
C ILE A 259 -29.92 -5.00 -18.57
N GLN A 260 -31.01 -4.94 -19.34
CA GLN A 260 -31.05 -4.20 -20.60
C GLN A 260 -30.73 -2.72 -20.40
N GLU A 261 -31.40 -2.06 -19.44
CA GLU A 261 -31.19 -0.65 -19.11
C GLU A 261 -29.75 -0.38 -18.67
N ASP A 262 -29.20 -1.23 -17.79
CA ASP A 262 -27.86 -1.06 -17.25
C ASP A 262 -26.77 -1.25 -18.34
N VAL A 263 -26.99 -2.20 -19.26
CA VAL A 263 -26.10 -2.42 -20.40
C VAL A 263 -26.17 -1.27 -21.40
N GLU A 264 -27.36 -0.76 -21.69
CA GLU A 264 -27.55 0.42 -22.53
C GLU A 264 -26.84 1.64 -21.94
N GLU A 265 -27.01 1.89 -20.64
CA GLU A 265 -26.31 2.97 -19.93
C GLU A 265 -24.79 2.81 -20.01
N HIS A 266 -24.27 1.60 -19.77
CA HIS A 266 -22.83 1.34 -19.86
C HIS A 266 -22.25 1.76 -21.22
N PHE A 267 -22.92 1.43 -22.33
CA PHE A 267 -22.44 1.77 -23.67
C PHE A 267 -22.60 3.24 -24.06
N THR A 268 -23.36 4.05 -23.30
CA THR A 268 -23.36 5.52 -23.47
C THR A 268 -22.05 6.17 -22.99
N ARG A 269 -21.31 5.51 -22.08
CA ARG A 269 -20.11 6.06 -21.44
C ARG A 269 -18.84 5.28 -21.78
N VAL A 270 -18.95 3.97 -22.02
CA VAL A 270 -17.82 3.04 -22.11
C VAL A 270 -18.03 2.00 -23.21
N HIS A 271 -17.20 2.03 -24.25
CA HIS A 271 -17.23 1.03 -25.34
C HIS A 271 -16.42 -0.23 -25.03
N THR A 272 -16.68 -0.89 -23.90
CA THR A 272 -16.01 -2.13 -23.50
C THR A 272 -17.00 -3.28 -23.44
N ALA A 273 -16.70 -4.41 -24.10
CA ALA A 273 -17.58 -5.59 -24.10
C ALA A 273 -17.87 -6.11 -22.68
N LEU A 274 -19.11 -6.55 -22.46
CA LEU A 274 -19.60 -7.13 -21.21
C LEU A 274 -19.97 -8.60 -21.43
N LEU A 275 -19.58 -9.50 -20.51
CA LEU A 275 -20.04 -10.89 -20.52
C LEU A 275 -21.22 -11.02 -19.56
N LEU A 276 -22.32 -11.61 -20.03
CA LEU A 276 -23.52 -11.86 -19.25
C LEU A 276 -23.77 -13.36 -19.13
N CYS A 277 -24.50 -13.76 -18.10
CA CYS A 277 -25.14 -15.07 -18.02
C CYS A 277 -26.67 -14.93 -17.94
N GLU A 278 -27.35 -15.96 -18.44
CA GLU A 278 -28.78 -16.21 -18.29
C GLU A 278 -28.96 -17.39 -17.33
N LEU A 279 -29.76 -17.20 -16.30
CA LEU A 279 -30.05 -18.17 -15.25
C LEU A 279 -31.51 -18.63 -15.36
N VAL A 280 -31.73 -19.93 -15.27
CA VAL A 280 -33.06 -20.54 -15.22
C VAL A 280 -33.27 -21.31 -13.92
N PRO A 281 -34.49 -21.35 -13.38
CA PRO A 281 -34.77 -22.10 -12.16
C PRO A 281 -34.70 -23.60 -12.44
N VAL A 282 -33.98 -24.35 -11.60
CA VAL A 282 -33.91 -25.81 -11.64
C VAL A 282 -33.96 -26.39 -10.22
N GLY A 283 -35.03 -27.14 -9.93
CA GLY A 283 -35.29 -27.64 -8.57
C GLY A 283 -35.46 -26.48 -7.58
N ASN A 284 -34.68 -26.48 -6.50
CA ASN A 284 -34.67 -25.42 -5.49
C ASN A 284 -33.54 -24.38 -5.71
N GLY A 285 -32.88 -24.39 -6.86
CA GLY A 285 -31.76 -23.50 -7.18
C GLY A 285 -31.86 -22.94 -8.59
N TRP A 286 -30.79 -22.27 -9.02
CA TRP A 286 -30.69 -21.64 -10.32
C TRP A 286 -29.42 -22.10 -11.02
N MET A 287 -29.54 -22.45 -12.30
CA MET A 287 -28.40 -22.85 -13.12
C MET A 287 -28.27 -21.94 -14.32
N GLU A 288 -27.04 -21.73 -14.74
CA GLU A 288 -26.76 -21.04 -16.00
C GLU A 288 -27.33 -21.83 -17.18
N ASN A 289 -28.25 -21.21 -17.90
CA ASN A 289 -28.76 -21.71 -19.17
C ASN A 289 -27.83 -21.33 -20.32
N SER A 290 -27.36 -20.10 -20.34
CA SER A 290 -26.49 -19.59 -21.40
C SER A 290 -25.61 -18.44 -20.89
N ARG A 291 -24.58 -18.11 -21.67
CA ARG A 291 -23.78 -16.89 -21.47
C ARG A 291 -23.49 -16.23 -22.80
N GLY A 292 -23.30 -14.93 -22.76
CA GLY A 292 -22.95 -14.21 -23.97
C GLY A 292 -22.38 -12.83 -23.79
N PHE A 293 -21.64 -12.40 -24.81
CA PHE A 293 -21.08 -11.06 -24.87
C PHE A 293 -22.08 -10.08 -25.45
N ILE A 294 -22.26 -8.94 -24.79
CA ILE A 294 -22.71 -7.74 -25.49
C ILE A 294 -21.47 -6.97 -25.94
N LEU A 295 -21.34 -6.84 -27.26
CA LEU A 295 -20.25 -6.13 -27.92
C LEU A 295 -20.66 -4.67 -28.14
N PRO A 296 -19.71 -3.71 -28.09
CA PRO A 296 -20.05 -2.31 -28.33
C PRO A 296 -20.59 -2.11 -29.77
N PRO A 297 -21.47 -1.13 -30.01
CA PRO A 297 -22.02 -0.87 -31.35
C PRO A 297 -20.96 -0.60 -32.44
N VAL A 298 -19.78 -0.13 -32.04
CA VAL A 298 -18.63 0.16 -32.91
C VAL A 298 -17.72 -1.06 -33.17
N TRP A 299 -18.10 -2.25 -32.70
CA TRP A 299 -17.28 -3.45 -32.85
C TRP A 299 -17.23 -3.91 -34.32
N ASP A 300 -16.04 -3.87 -34.93
CA ASP A 300 -15.80 -4.32 -36.31
C ASP A 300 -14.65 -5.35 -36.39
N PRO A 301 -14.95 -6.64 -36.61
CA PRO A 301 -13.95 -7.70 -36.66
C PRO A 301 -13.17 -7.76 -37.99
N ARG A 302 -13.67 -7.12 -39.06
CA ARG A 302 -13.16 -7.31 -40.44
C ARG A 302 -11.70 -6.93 -40.60
N SER A 303 -11.27 -5.91 -39.86
CA SER A 303 -9.89 -5.41 -39.86
C SER A 303 -8.87 -6.41 -39.28
N LEU A 304 -9.31 -7.30 -38.38
CA LEU A 304 -8.48 -8.36 -37.78
C LEU A 304 -8.62 -9.70 -38.50
N MET A 305 -9.70 -9.91 -39.24
CA MET A 305 -9.88 -11.12 -40.06
C MET A 305 -9.01 -11.09 -41.32
N THR A 306 -8.78 -9.91 -41.89
CA THR A 306 -8.06 -9.71 -43.17
C THR A 306 -6.64 -9.14 -43.02
N GLY A 307 -6.28 -8.66 -41.81
CA GLY A 307 -5.05 -7.92 -41.54
C GLY A 307 -4.12 -8.55 -40.50
N LYS A 308 -2.92 -7.96 -40.34
CA LYS A 308 -2.00 -8.27 -39.22
C LYS A 308 -2.63 -7.83 -37.88
N PRO A 309 -2.24 -8.44 -36.73
CA PRO A 309 -2.74 -8.04 -35.42
C PRO A 309 -2.53 -6.55 -35.22
N GLN A 310 -3.62 -5.82 -35.01
CA GLN A 310 -3.55 -4.45 -34.53
C GLN A 310 -3.33 -4.59 -33.02
N GLY A 311 -2.08 -4.41 -32.56
CA GLY A 311 -1.81 -4.31 -31.12
C GLY A 311 -2.77 -3.30 -30.47
N MET A 312 -3.02 -3.43 -29.16
CA MET A 312 -4.01 -2.65 -28.40
C MET A 312 -4.19 -1.22 -28.95
N LYS A 313 -5.20 -1.01 -29.81
CA LYS A 313 -5.67 0.33 -30.12
C LYS A 313 -6.39 0.84 -28.88
N SER A 314 -5.96 1.98 -28.38
CA SER A 314 -6.73 2.70 -27.38
C SER A 314 -8.06 3.10 -28.02
N SER A 315 -9.12 3.19 -27.20
CA SER A 315 -10.41 3.77 -27.59
C SER A 315 -10.30 5.17 -28.21
N ALA A 316 -9.16 5.85 -28.05
CA ALA A 316 -8.89 7.17 -28.63
C ALA A 316 -8.63 7.16 -30.14
N GLU A 317 -8.25 6.04 -30.76
CA GLU A 317 -8.00 5.99 -32.22
C GLU A 317 -9.27 5.79 -33.05
N ALA A 318 -10.37 5.32 -32.43
CA ALA A 318 -11.68 5.23 -33.09
C ALA A 318 -12.42 6.59 -33.10
N ASP A 319 -12.16 7.46 -32.12
CA ASP A 319 -12.78 8.79 -32.00
C ASP A 319 -12.07 9.89 -32.80
N ALA A 320 -10.91 9.60 -33.40
CA ALA A 320 -10.13 10.58 -34.15
C ALA A 320 -10.84 11.11 -35.42
N SER A 321 -11.91 10.46 -35.88
CA SER A 321 -12.72 10.96 -36.99
C SER A 321 -13.82 11.96 -36.57
N LEU A 322 -13.95 12.29 -35.27
CA LEU A 322 -14.96 13.22 -34.75
C LEU A 322 -14.37 14.34 -33.86
N ALA A 323 -13.05 14.53 -33.87
CA ALA A 323 -12.38 15.49 -32.99
C ALA A 323 -12.48 16.94 -33.48
N ASN A 324 -13.35 17.73 -32.83
CA ASN A 324 -13.10 19.14 -32.59
C ASN A 324 -13.39 19.44 -31.10
N SER A 325 -12.38 20.01 -30.43
CA SER A 325 -12.33 20.53 -29.05
C SER A 325 -11.76 19.64 -27.93
N GLN A 326 -10.73 20.22 -27.30
CA GLN A 326 -10.22 20.05 -25.92
C GLN A 326 -9.29 18.88 -25.56
N GLU A 327 -8.33 19.24 -24.69
CA GLU A 327 -7.03 18.62 -24.43
C GLU A 327 -7.06 17.21 -23.83
N PRO A 328 -6.04 16.38 -24.09
CA PRO A 328 -5.99 14.99 -23.66
C PRO A 328 -5.71 14.85 -22.15
N SER A 329 -6.51 14.05 -21.45
CA SER A 329 -6.38 13.80 -20.01
C SER A 329 -5.19 12.91 -19.64
N LYS A 330 -4.66 13.13 -18.42
CA LYS A 330 -3.51 12.44 -17.78
C LYS A 330 -3.62 10.90 -17.67
N TRP A 331 -4.75 10.29 -18.03
CA TRP A 331 -4.98 8.83 -17.91
C TRP A 331 -4.41 7.99 -19.06
N SER A 332 -3.90 8.64 -20.12
CA SER A 332 -3.35 7.99 -21.32
C SER A 332 -1.97 7.33 -21.12
N ASN A 333 -1.24 7.64 -20.04
CA ASN A 333 0.14 7.18 -19.84
C ASN A 333 0.32 5.90 -19.00
N GLN A 334 -0.67 5.49 -18.19
CA GLN A 334 -0.52 4.28 -17.36
C GLN A 334 -0.88 2.97 -18.08
N ARG A 335 -1.65 3.02 -19.18
CA ARG A 335 -1.95 1.82 -19.99
C ARG A 335 -0.88 1.46 -21.02
N ARG A 336 0.08 2.36 -21.31
CA ARG A 336 1.21 2.10 -22.21
C ARG A 336 2.22 1.07 -21.67
N ARG A 337 2.35 0.93 -20.34
CA ARG A 337 3.50 0.21 -19.73
C ARG A 337 3.38 -1.31 -19.59
N TYR A 338 2.26 -1.95 -19.99
CA TYR A 338 2.10 -3.39 -19.82
C TYR A 338 1.93 -4.20 -21.11
N SER A 339 1.78 -3.53 -22.26
CA SER A 339 1.72 -4.15 -23.59
C SER A 339 3.02 -4.00 -24.40
N GLU A 340 3.97 -3.17 -23.97
CA GLU A 340 5.24 -2.90 -24.67
C GLU A 340 6.36 -3.95 -24.46
N ARG A 341 6.03 -5.20 -24.11
CA ARG A 341 7.08 -6.23 -23.92
C ARG A 341 7.26 -7.27 -25.02
N LEU A 342 6.41 -7.34 -26.04
CA LEU A 342 6.68 -8.15 -27.22
C LEU A 342 5.81 -7.68 -28.40
N ALA A 343 6.34 -6.81 -29.25
CA ALA A 343 6.14 -6.84 -30.71
C ALA A 343 6.91 -5.67 -31.34
N ASP A 344 8.21 -5.88 -31.49
CA ASP A 344 9.01 -5.11 -32.44
C ASP A 344 8.42 -5.24 -33.84
N THR A 345 8.48 -4.11 -34.53
CA THR A 345 8.01 -3.76 -35.86
C THR A 345 8.70 -4.53 -36.99
N ALA A 346 9.12 -5.78 -36.78
CA ALA A 346 9.87 -6.56 -37.76
C ALA A 346 9.49 -8.06 -37.76
N ARG A 347 8.76 -8.45 -38.82
CA ARG A 347 8.99 -9.63 -39.71
C ARG A 347 7.72 -10.44 -40.02
N LYS A 348 7.54 -10.65 -41.33
CA LYS A 348 6.52 -11.46 -42.01
C LYS A 348 6.72 -12.98 -41.84
N GLN A 349 7.27 -13.40 -40.70
CA GLN A 349 7.50 -14.75 -40.20
C GLN A 349 8.54 -14.51 -39.10
N GLY A 350 8.15 -14.66 -37.82
CA GLY A 350 9.12 -14.56 -36.73
C GLY A 350 10.20 -15.63 -36.95
N PRO A 351 11.50 -15.33 -36.72
CA PRO A 351 12.52 -16.37 -36.77
C PRO A 351 12.11 -17.52 -35.83
N SER A 352 12.36 -18.76 -36.24
CA SER A 352 12.18 -19.89 -35.33
C SER A 352 13.01 -19.64 -34.07
N LEU A 353 12.51 -19.99 -32.89
CA LEU A 353 13.31 -19.92 -31.65
C LEU A 353 14.57 -20.79 -31.76
N ALA A 354 14.55 -21.82 -32.62
CA ALA A 354 15.73 -22.58 -32.99
C ALA A 354 16.76 -21.71 -33.75
N ASP A 355 16.33 -20.94 -34.76
CA ASP A 355 17.19 -20.05 -35.55
C ASP A 355 17.75 -18.89 -34.72
N ALA A 356 17.03 -18.49 -33.67
CA ALA A 356 17.42 -17.40 -32.77
C ALA A 356 18.44 -17.82 -31.68
N GLY A 357 18.88 -19.08 -31.66
CA GLY A 357 19.85 -19.57 -30.69
C GLY A 357 19.35 -19.45 -29.25
N VAL A 358 18.13 -19.92 -28.97
CA VAL A 358 17.54 -19.81 -27.64
C VAL A 358 18.21 -20.76 -26.66
N HIS A 359 18.63 -20.23 -25.51
CA HIS A 359 19.23 -20.98 -24.41
C HIS A 359 18.37 -20.89 -23.16
N VAL A 360 18.35 -21.95 -22.35
CA VAL A 360 17.79 -21.84 -21.00
C VAL A 360 18.72 -20.95 -20.19
N ALA A 361 18.12 -20.03 -19.47
CA ALA A 361 18.78 -19.35 -18.37
C ALA A 361 18.96 -20.38 -17.23
N VAL A 362 19.86 -21.36 -17.40
CA VAL A 362 20.13 -22.45 -16.45
C VAL A 362 20.92 -21.88 -15.29
N PRO A 363 20.44 -21.94 -14.03
CA PRO A 363 21.32 -21.70 -12.90
C PRO A 363 22.31 -22.87 -12.96
N GLN A 364 23.48 -22.65 -13.55
CA GLN A 364 24.52 -23.66 -13.61
C GLN A 364 24.78 -24.13 -12.18
N ARG A 365 24.29 -25.33 -11.83
CA ARG A 365 24.70 -25.98 -10.59
C ARG A 365 26.20 -26.12 -10.67
N LEU A 366 26.91 -25.64 -9.65
CA LEU A 366 28.35 -25.82 -9.58
C LEU A 366 28.62 -27.32 -9.64
N GLU A 367 29.36 -27.75 -10.66
CA GLU A 367 29.71 -29.17 -10.87
C GLU A 367 30.77 -29.62 -9.87
N GLU A 368 31.49 -28.66 -9.30
CA GLU A 368 32.47 -28.81 -8.24
C GLU A 368 31.87 -28.35 -6.90
N GLU A 369 32.45 -28.82 -5.80
CA GLU A 369 32.05 -28.41 -4.46
C GLU A 369 32.13 -26.87 -4.33
N LEU A 370 31.13 -26.25 -3.69
CA LEU A 370 31.15 -24.81 -3.47
C LEU A 370 32.37 -24.44 -2.62
N THR A 371 33.24 -23.63 -3.19
CA THR A 371 34.47 -23.15 -2.55
C THR A 371 34.44 -21.64 -2.34
N VAL A 372 35.36 -21.17 -1.51
CA VAL A 372 35.65 -19.76 -1.28
C VAL A 372 35.91 -19.01 -2.59
N ASP A 373 36.64 -19.62 -3.53
CA ASP A 373 36.96 -19.06 -4.85
C ASP A 373 35.73 -18.70 -5.66
N HIS A 374 34.69 -19.53 -5.61
CA HIS A 374 33.46 -19.30 -6.37
C HIS A 374 32.74 -18.03 -5.93
N LEU A 375 32.63 -17.84 -4.62
CA LEU A 375 31.99 -16.66 -4.03
C LEU A 375 32.83 -15.39 -4.26
N VAL A 376 34.16 -15.48 -4.09
CA VAL A 376 35.10 -14.38 -4.39
C VAL A 376 34.96 -13.96 -5.86
N ASN A 377 35.05 -14.91 -6.80
CA ASN A 377 34.94 -14.63 -8.23
C ASN A 377 33.60 -14.00 -8.63
N TYR A 378 32.49 -14.37 -7.96
CA TYR A 378 31.19 -13.75 -8.21
C TYR A 378 31.16 -12.25 -7.86
N VAL A 379 31.82 -11.88 -6.76
CA VAL A 379 31.99 -10.47 -6.36
C VAL A 379 32.84 -9.74 -7.38
N LEU A 380 34.00 -10.31 -7.75
CA LEU A 380 34.92 -9.72 -8.72
C LEU A 380 34.31 -9.54 -10.11
N ALA A 381 33.47 -10.47 -10.54
CA ALA A 381 32.75 -10.37 -11.81
C ALA A 381 31.68 -9.26 -11.77
N SER A 382 31.00 -9.11 -10.63
CA SER A 382 29.93 -8.11 -10.44
C SER A 382 30.47 -6.68 -10.35
N THR A 383 31.71 -6.49 -9.88
CA THR A 383 32.37 -5.18 -9.79
C THR A 383 32.99 -4.75 -11.12
N ARG A 384 33.48 -5.70 -11.94
CA ARG A 384 34.10 -5.42 -13.25
C ARG A 384 33.09 -5.06 -14.36
N THR A 385 31.79 -5.35 -14.20
CA THR A 385 30.75 -5.09 -15.21
C THR A 385 29.84 -3.91 -14.82
N LYS A 386 29.59 -2.93 -15.72
CA LYS A 386 28.76 -1.75 -15.41
C LYS A 386 27.36 -2.18 -14.93
N LYS A 387 26.91 -1.71 -13.75
CA LYS A 387 25.57 -1.95 -13.17
C LYS A 387 24.48 -1.91 -14.26
N GLY A 388 23.87 -3.07 -14.53
CA GLY A 388 22.78 -3.22 -15.51
C GLY A 388 23.17 -3.82 -16.87
N THR A 389 24.43 -4.20 -17.09
CA THR A 389 24.89 -4.70 -18.41
C THR A 389 25.34 -6.16 -18.45
N ASP A 390 25.31 -6.88 -17.31
CA ASP A 390 25.73 -8.28 -17.19
C ASP A 390 24.52 -9.25 -17.19
N PRO A 391 24.17 -9.85 -18.34
CA PRO A 391 22.99 -10.71 -18.48
C PRO A 391 23.10 -12.04 -17.72
N GLN A 392 24.30 -12.45 -17.27
CA GLN A 392 24.51 -13.70 -16.53
C GLN A 392 24.54 -13.51 -15.01
N ARG A 393 24.43 -12.27 -14.51
CA ARG A 393 24.52 -11.99 -13.06
C ARG A 393 23.41 -12.67 -12.26
N ILE A 394 22.16 -12.62 -12.75
CA ILE A 394 21.01 -13.29 -12.10
C ILE A 394 21.21 -14.80 -12.10
N GLN A 395 21.79 -15.34 -13.17
CA GLN A 395 22.10 -16.75 -13.30
C GLN A 395 23.11 -17.21 -12.26
N ARG A 396 24.27 -16.54 -12.19
CA ARG A 396 25.34 -16.83 -11.22
C ARG A 396 24.85 -16.70 -9.78
N LYS A 397 24.02 -15.69 -9.49
CA LYS A 397 23.41 -15.50 -8.18
C LYS A 397 22.56 -16.70 -7.77
N ARG A 398 21.68 -17.17 -8.66
CA ARG A 398 20.81 -18.34 -8.40
C ARG A 398 21.63 -19.63 -8.23
N SER A 399 22.63 -19.84 -9.08
CA SER A 399 23.56 -20.98 -8.99
C SER A 399 24.26 -21.08 -7.63
N LEU A 400 24.82 -19.96 -7.17
CA LEU A 400 25.56 -19.92 -5.92
C LEU A 400 24.65 -20.04 -4.70
N HIS A 401 23.45 -19.42 -4.75
CA HIS A 401 22.46 -19.60 -3.68
C HIS A 401 22.06 -21.08 -3.53
N THR A 402 21.75 -21.77 -4.63
CA THR A 402 21.41 -23.20 -4.58
C THR A 402 22.56 -24.03 -4.03
N ALA A 403 23.80 -23.77 -4.46
CA ALA A 403 24.97 -24.47 -3.94
C ALA A 403 25.19 -24.21 -2.44
N MET A 404 24.91 -23.01 -1.94
CA MET A 404 24.96 -22.70 -0.50
C MET A 404 23.90 -23.47 0.29
N CYS A 405 22.66 -23.57 -0.22
CA CYS A 405 21.62 -24.40 0.41
C CYS A 405 22.02 -25.87 0.49
N ASP A 406 22.58 -26.42 -0.58
CA ASP A 406 23.02 -27.82 -0.63
C ASP A 406 24.13 -28.08 0.40
N ARG A 407 25.06 -27.14 0.60
CA ARG A 407 26.11 -27.22 1.64
C ARG A 407 25.55 -27.14 3.05
N GLU A 408 24.62 -26.21 3.29
CA GLU A 408 23.99 -26.04 4.59
C GLU A 408 23.17 -27.26 5.02
N ALA A 409 22.51 -27.92 4.06
CA ALA A 409 21.77 -29.15 4.32
C ALA A 409 22.67 -30.34 4.71
N LEU A 410 23.93 -30.34 4.26
CA LEU A 410 24.93 -31.37 4.60
C LEU A 410 25.61 -31.10 5.94
N GLU A 411 25.99 -29.85 6.19
CA GLU A 411 26.67 -29.41 7.40
C GLU A 411 26.14 -28.03 7.81
N LYS A 412 25.39 -27.98 8.92
CA LYS A 412 24.82 -26.73 9.45
C LYS A 412 25.91 -25.71 9.77
N GLY A 413 25.71 -24.45 9.41
CA GLY A 413 26.70 -23.39 9.56
C GLY A 413 27.72 -23.32 8.42
N LYS A 414 27.80 -24.33 7.55
CA LYS A 414 28.82 -24.39 6.49
C LYS A 414 28.68 -23.26 5.47
N ALA A 415 27.46 -22.85 5.14
CA ALA A 415 27.26 -21.71 4.25
C ALA A 415 27.80 -20.43 4.87
N SER A 416 27.59 -20.21 6.17
CA SER A 416 28.10 -19.04 6.89
C SER A 416 29.63 -19.05 7.00
N CYS A 417 30.23 -20.22 7.18
CA CYS A 417 31.69 -20.42 7.20
C CYS A 417 32.33 -20.07 5.85
N LEU A 418 31.78 -20.58 4.74
CA LEU A 418 32.26 -20.25 3.39
C LEU A 418 32.15 -18.76 3.09
N VAL A 419 31.05 -18.11 3.51
CA VAL A 419 30.87 -16.67 3.38
C VAL A 419 31.92 -15.90 4.18
N ALA A 420 32.18 -16.29 5.43
CA ALA A 420 33.19 -15.66 6.27
C ALA A 420 34.60 -15.77 5.67
N GLU A 421 34.96 -16.95 5.15
CA GLU A 421 36.24 -17.17 4.45
C GLU A 421 36.35 -16.39 3.14
N SER A 422 35.27 -16.30 2.36
CA SER A 422 35.24 -15.48 1.14
C SER A 422 35.38 -14.00 1.41
N LEU A 423 34.76 -13.50 2.48
CA LEU A 423 34.92 -12.12 2.91
C LEU A 423 36.35 -11.83 3.36
N GLN A 424 36.99 -12.76 4.08
CA GLN A 424 38.41 -12.65 4.45
C GLN A 424 39.30 -12.55 3.22
N ARG A 425 39.11 -13.45 2.25
CA ARG A 425 39.92 -13.48 1.03
C ARG A 425 39.71 -12.25 0.15
N LEU A 426 38.46 -11.78 0.01
CA LEU A 426 38.17 -10.52 -0.68
C LEU A 426 38.86 -9.34 -0.02
N ALA A 427 38.96 -9.33 1.31
CA ALA A 427 39.66 -8.30 2.04
C ALA A 427 41.18 -8.32 1.79
N GLU A 428 41.79 -9.50 1.78
CA GLU A 428 43.21 -9.70 1.41
C GLU A 428 43.50 -9.19 -0.01
N GLU A 429 42.52 -9.33 -0.92
CA GLU A 429 42.57 -8.80 -2.29
C GLU A 429 42.14 -7.31 -2.42
N LYS A 430 41.86 -6.63 -1.30
CA LYS A 430 41.43 -5.22 -1.20
C LYS A 430 40.03 -4.89 -1.76
N TYR A 431 39.12 -5.86 -1.87
CA TYR A 431 37.71 -5.68 -2.26
C TYR A 431 36.77 -5.50 -1.05
N ARG A 432 36.98 -4.40 -0.33
CA ARG A 432 36.41 -4.19 1.02
C ARG A 432 34.88 -3.95 1.08
N THR A 433 34.29 -3.36 0.04
CA THR A 433 32.86 -2.93 0.05
C THR A 433 31.93 -3.87 -0.71
N ASP A 434 32.48 -4.82 -1.45
CA ASP A 434 31.73 -5.62 -2.41
C ASP A 434 31.16 -6.92 -1.82
N GLY A 435 31.45 -7.19 -0.54
CA GLY A 435 30.93 -8.34 0.21
C GLY A 435 29.40 -8.41 0.30
N HIS A 436 28.68 -7.30 0.07
CA HIS A 436 27.22 -7.28 0.06
C HIS A 436 26.63 -8.21 -0.99
N PHE A 437 27.33 -8.43 -2.12
CA PHE A 437 26.89 -9.36 -3.14
C PHE A 437 26.86 -10.82 -2.66
N ILE A 438 27.78 -11.21 -1.76
CA ILE A 438 27.80 -12.56 -1.18
C ILE A 438 26.72 -12.68 -0.10
N LEU A 439 26.53 -11.67 0.75
CA LEU A 439 25.50 -11.72 1.78
C LEU A 439 24.09 -11.76 1.19
N GLU A 440 23.87 -11.14 0.03
CA GLU A 440 22.62 -11.28 -0.74
C GLU A 440 22.31 -12.73 -1.17
N LEU A 441 23.28 -13.64 -1.18
CA LEU A 441 23.09 -15.06 -1.47
C LEU A 441 22.51 -15.84 -0.29
N MET A 442 22.58 -15.31 0.94
CA MET A 442 21.96 -15.92 2.12
C MET A 442 20.51 -15.45 2.34
N VAL A 443 19.97 -14.68 1.40
CA VAL A 443 18.58 -14.21 1.40
C VAL A 443 17.80 -15.01 0.36
N LYS A 444 16.68 -15.63 0.78
CA LYS A 444 15.78 -16.32 -0.14
C LYS A 444 15.40 -15.35 -1.27
N PRO A 445 15.67 -15.68 -2.55
CA PRO A 445 15.25 -14.83 -3.64
C PRO A 445 13.73 -14.84 -3.64
N SER A 446 13.10 -13.73 -3.23
CA SER A 446 11.70 -13.55 -3.54
C SER A 446 11.62 -13.46 -5.07
N GLU A 447 10.86 -14.35 -5.70
CA GLU A 447 10.71 -14.33 -7.17
C GLU A 447 10.07 -13.03 -7.69
N VAL A 448 9.59 -12.18 -6.79
CA VAL A 448 9.18 -10.81 -7.04
C VAL A 448 9.91 -9.93 -6.04
N GLY A 449 10.62 -8.90 -6.51
CA GLY A 449 11.46 -8.03 -5.69
C GLY A 449 10.75 -7.49 -4.44
N TYR A 450 11.52 -7.45 -3.35
CA TYR A 450 11.13 -6.97 -2.02
C TYR A 450 9.95 -7.72 -1.39
N ALA A 451 10.22 -8.89 -0.81
CA ALA A 451 9.35 -9.48 0.22
C ALA A 451 10.02 -9.32 1.61
N PRO A 452 9.27 -9.57 2.70
CA PRO A 452 9.18 -10.96 3.18
C PRO A 452 7.70 -11.39 3.27
N ALA A 453 7.20 -12.52 2.75
CA ALA A 453 7.59 -13.92 2.94
C ALA A 453 7.93 -14.19 4.40
N ASP A 454 7.04 -14.88 5.13
CA ASP A 454 7.29 -15.40 6.47
C ASP A 454 8.76 -15.77 6.61
N CYS A 455 9.46 -15.03 7.47
CA CYS A 455 10.91 -14.91 7.49
C CYS A 455 11.56 -16.18 8.05
N SER A 456 11.42 -17.30 7.34
CA SER A 456 12.22 -18.49 7.58
C SER A 456 13.65 -18.19 7.16
N VAL A 457 14.52 -18.00 8.14
CA VAL A 457 15.96 -18.07 7.89
C VAL A 457 16.22 -19.50 7.40
N THR A 458 16.62 -19.65 6.13
CA THR A 458 16.89 -20.99 5.55
C THR A 458 18.28 -21.51 5.88
N PHE A 459 19.11 -20.69 6.54
CA PHE A 459 20.49 -20.99 6.90
C PHE A 459 20.65 -20.86 8.41
N GLU A 460 21.44 -21.73 9.03
CA GLU A 460 21.91 -21.52 10.39
C GLU A 460 23.32 -20.92 10.31
N ALA A 461 23.65 -19.96 11.17
CA ALA A 461 25.01 -19.40 11.21
C ALA A 461 25.67 -19.85 12.51
N ASP A 462 26.89 -20.40 12.40
CA ASP A 462 27.67 -20.72 13.58
C ASP A 462 28.30 -19.44 14.15
N GLY A 463 28.41 -19.39 15.48
CA GLY A 463 28.89 -18.20 16.17
C GLY A 463 30.34 -17.83 15.83
N ALA A 464 31.18 -18.79 15.45
CA ALA A 464 32.57 -18.53 15.09
C ALA A 464 32.66 -17.80 13.73
N SER A 465 31.84 -18.19 12.76
CA SER A 465 31.71 -17.51 11.47
C SER A 465 31.19 -16.09 11.60
N VAL A 466 30.14 -15.87 12.42
CA VAL A 466 29.62 -14.51 12.68
C VAL A 466 30.65 -13.63 13.37
N ARG A 467 31.36 -14.17 14.39
CA ARG A 467 32.43 -13.46 15.08
C ARG A 467 33.58 -13.09 14.14
N LYS A 468 34.02 -14.03 13.30
CA LYS A 468 35.05 -13.80 12.28
C LYS A 468 34.65 -12.67 11.31
N ILE A 469 33.39 -12.62 10.87
CA ILE A 469 32.89 -11.54 9.99
C ILE A 469 32.90 -10.18 10.71
N LEU A 470 32.52 -10.14 11.99
CA LEU A 470 32.62 -8.93 12.81
C LEU A 470 34.08 -8.47 12.96
N ASP A 471 35.00 -9.40 13.24
CA ASP A 471 36.44 -9.11 13.38
C ASP A 471 37.04 -8.54 12.09
N LEU A 472 36.68 -9.10 10.92
CA LEU A 472 37.06 -8.53 9.61
C LEU A 472 36.48 -7.11 9.40
N GLY A 473 35.25 -6.88 9.89
CA GLY A 473 34.65 -5.55 9.87
C GLY A 473 35.44 -4.55 10.71
N LEU A 474 35.84 -4.93 11.92
CA LEU A 474 36.61 -4.11 12.85
C LEU A 474 38.03 -3.84 12.36
N ALA A 475 38.68 -4.84 11.75
CA ALA A 475 39.98 -4.63 11.11
C ALA A 475 39.90 -3.65 9.92
N GLY A 476 38.69 -3.38 9.40
CA GLY A 476 38.46 -2.57 8.19
C GLY A 476 38.72 -3.31 6.89
N ASP A 477 38.82 -4.63 7.01
CA ASP A 477 39.03 -5.56 5.92
C ASP A 477 37.75 -5.71 5.10
N ILE A 478 36.58 -5.60 5.75
CA ILE A 478 35.28 -5.45 5.09
C ILE A 478 34.47 -4.29 5.69
N CYS A 479 33.37 -3.92 5.04
CA CYS A 479 32.46 -2.91 5.58
C CYS A 479 31.83 -3.37 6.91
N LEU A 480 32.19 -2.71 8.03
CA LEU A 480 31.69 -3.07 9.36
C LEU A 480 30.16 -3.00 9.49
N ARG A 481 29.48 -2.05 8.83
CA ARG A 481 28.00 -2.00 8.79
C ARG A 481 27.40 -3.26 8.17
N LEU A 482 28.07 -3.82 7.18
CA LEU A 482 27.64 -5.04 6.52
C LEU A 482 27.79 -6.24 7.47
N ALA A 483 28.88 -6.30 8.23
CA ALA A 483 29.11 -7.31 9.26
C ALA A 483 28.08 -7.23 10.41
N VAL A 484 27.76 -6.01 10.88
CA VAL A 484 26.74 -5.79 11.92
C VAL A 484 25.35 -6.24 11.45
N LYS A 485 24.97 -5.91 10.21
CA LYS A 485 23.71 -6.40 9.62
C LYS A 485 23.65 -7.92 9.53
N PHE A 486 24.77 -8.56 9.24
CA PHE A 486 24.86 -10.02 9.23
C PHE A 486 24.66 -10.62 10.63
N ALA A 487 25.35 -10.09 11.64
CA ALA A 487 25.20 -10.54 13.02
C ALA A 487 23.76 -10.37 13.55
N LEU A 488 23.13 -9.23 13.25
CA LEU A 488 21.73 -8.96 13.61
C LEU A 488 20.76 -9.96 12.95
N ARG A 489 21.01 -10.36 11.69
CA ARG A 489 20.15 -11.32 10.98
C ARG A 489 20.05 -12.68 11.68
N PHE A 490 21.12 -13.10 12.35
CA PHE A 490 21.21 -14.36 13.08
C PHE A 490 21.06 -14.19 14.59
N CYS A 491 20.62 -13.00 15.05
CA CYS A 491 20.46 -12.69 16.48
C CYS A 491 21.73 -12.99 17.30
N PHE A 492 22.91 -12.75 16.73
CA PHE A 492 24.17 -13.10 17.39
C PHE A 492 24.48 -12.11 18.54
N PRO A 493 24.67 -12.59 19.78
CA PRO A 493 25.01 -11.75 20.92
C PRO A 493 26.51 -11.41 20.89
N ALA A 494 26.85 -10.19 20.48
CA ALA A 494 28.23 -9.72 20.44
C ALA A 494 28.72 -9.26 21.83
N ASP A 495 30.00 -9.49 22.12
CA ASP A 495 30.57 -9.20 23.44
C ASP A 495 30.73 -7.68 23.66
N PRO A 496 30.47 -7.15 24.87
CA PRO A 496 30.69 -5.74 25.20
C PRO A 496 32.15 -5.30 25.03
N VAL A 497 32.35 -4.08 24.55
CA VAL A 497 33.70 -3.48 24.37
C VAL A 497 34.15 -2.86 25.69
N SER A 498 35.41 -3.08 26.09
CA SER A 498 35.94 -2.46 27.30
C SER A 498 36.41 -1.02 27.06
N LEU A 499 36.40 -0.19 28.12
CA LEU A 499 36.91 1.19 28.09
C LEU A 499 38.38 1.30 27.65
N LYS A 500 39.18 0.24 27.85
CA LYS A 500 40.59 0.19 27.45
C LYS A 500 40.76 -0.07 25.95
N ASP A 501 39.81 -0.77 25.33
CA ASP A 501 39.87 -1.18 23.92
C ASP A 501 39.20 -0.17 22.99
N LEU A 502 38.41 0.76 23.52
CA LEU A 502 37.69 1.77 22.74
C LEU A 502 38.61 2.80 22.04
N PRO A 503 39.64 3.40 22.69
CA PRO A 503 40.51 4.37 22.01
C PRO A 503 41.22 3.85 20.75
N PRO A 504 41.85 2.66 20.74
CA PRO A 504 42.45 2.12 19.51
C PRO A 504 41.40 1.83 18.43
N LEU A 505 40.23 1.30 18.79
CA LEU A 505 39.13 1.07 17.82
C LEU A 505 38.68 2.36 17.14
N ILE A 506 38.49 3.44 17.89
CA ILE A 506 38.11 4.73 17.32
C ILE A 506 39.21 5.25 16.41
N LYS A 507 40.47 5.20 16.85
CA LYS A 507 41.62 5.66 16.07
C LYS A 507 41.67 4.99 14.70
N ASP A 508 41.42 3.69 14.64
CA ASP A 508 41.47 2.91 13.39
C ASP A 508 40.29 3.20 12.43
N HIS A 509 39.16 3.65 12.96
CA HIS A 509 37.95 3.94 12.18
C HIS A 509 37.74 5.42 11.89
N LEU A 510 38.34 6.32 12.67
CA LEU A 510 38.16 7.77 12.57
C LEU A 510 38.63 8.32 11.23
N ALA A 511 39.58 7.66 10.55
CA ALA A 511 40.11 8.07 9.25
C ALA A 511 39.08 7.96 8.11
N ASP A 512 38.07 7.09 8.22
CA ASP A 512 37.04 6.88 7.18
C ASP A 512 35.63 7.02 7.78
N ARG A 513 34.79 7.84 7.15
CA ARG A 513 33.47 8.15 7.67
C ARG A 513 32.50 6.96 7.67
N ALA A 514 32.55 6.11 6.65
CA ALA A 514 31.72 4.92 6.57
C ALA A 514 32.16 3.85 7.56
N ARG A 515 33.48 3.74 7.81
CA ARG A 515 34.02 2.88 8.88
C ARG A 515 33.58 3.38 10.26
N LEU A 516 33.65 4.69 10.50
CA LEU A 516 33.19 5.30 11.75
C LEU A 516 31.69 5.09 11.97
N ALA A 517 30.87 5.19 10.91
CA ALA A 517 29.45 4.86 10.97
C ALA A 517 29.19 3.39 11.32
N GLY A 518 29.99 2.47 10.78
CA GLY A 518 29.94 1.06 11.17
C GLY A 518 30.36 0.79 12.60
N LEU A 519 31.34 1.53 13.12
CA LEU A 519 31.75 1.41 14.52
C LEU A 519 30.62 1.86 15.46
N VAL A 520 29.87 2.91 15.12
CA VAL A 520 28.69 3.34 15.88
C VAL A 520 27.63 2.24 15.92
N GLU A 521 27.31 1.61 14.79
CA GLU A 521 26.35 0.50 14.73
C GLU A 521 26.85 -0.75 15.50
N TYR A 522 28.15 -1.05 15.44
CA TYR A 522 28.75 -2.16 16.19
C TYR A 522 28.72 -1.91 17.70
N LEU A 523 29.07 -0.71 18.16
CA LEU A 523 29.00 -0.35 19.58
C LEU A 523 27.56 -0.37 20.10
N ALA A 524 26.57 -0.05 19.25
CA ALA A 524 25.16 -0.24 19.61
C ALA A 524 24.80 -1.74 19.74
N LEU A 525 25.21 -2.58 18.79
CA LEU A 525 25.01 -4.03 18.83
C LEU A 525 25.56 -4.67 20.12
N CYS A 526 26.74 -4.22 20.57
CA CYS A 526 27.38 -4.69 21.80
C CYS A 526 26.98 -3.88 23.05
N ASN A 527 25.95 -3.03 22.98
CA ASN A 527 25.47 -2.17 24.06
C ASN A 527 26.58 -1.35 24.76
N SER A 528 27.57 -0.89 24.00
CA SER A 528 28.78 -0.20 24.46
C SER A 528 28.89 1.24 23.93
N LEU A 529 27.86 1.74 23.25
CA LEU A 529 27.86 3.05 22.58
C LEU A 529 27.98 4.23 23.58
N THR A 530 27.52 4.05 24.81
CA THR A 530 27.63 5.05 25.90
C THR A 530 29.07 5.28 26.36
N LEU A 531 30.00 4.36 26.10
CA LEU A 531 31.41 4.52 26.46
C LEU A 531 32.11 5.67 25.72
N LEU A 532 31.56 6.10 24.58
CA LEU A 532 32.02 7.31 23.89
C LEU A 532 31.92 8.55 24.78
N LYS A 533 30.90 8.62 25.65
CA LYS A 533 30.75 9.72 26.61
C LYS A 533 31.77 9.63 27.76
N ALA A 534 31.97 8.43 28.32
CA ALA A 534 32.83 8.23 29.49
C ALA A 534 34.31 8.59 29.27
N GLN A 535 34.76 8.71 28.01
CA GLN A 535 36.09 9.21 27.64
C GLN A 535 36.19 10.75 27.53
N ALA A 536 35.05 11.47 27.53
CA ALA A 536 35.00 12.92 27.35
C ALA A 536 35.00 13.70 28.68
N GLU A 537 34.66 13.06 29.80
CA GLU A 537 34.63 13.70 31.12
C GLU A 537 36.00 13.56 31.82
N PRO A 538 36.63 14.65 32.29
CA PRO A 538 37.86 14.57 33.07
C PRO A 538 37.57 13.87 34.40
N ARG A 539 38.45 12.95 34.83
CA ARG A 539 38.29 12.30 36.14
C ARG A 539 38.38 13.35 37.24
N GLU A 540 37.40 13.37 38.15
CA GLU A 540 37.44 14.22 39.34
C GLU A 540 38.75 14.00 40.10
N GLY A 541 39.62 15.02 40.08
CA GLY A 541 40.95 14.99 40.68
C GLY A 541 42.10 15.39 39.76
N ASP A 542 41.91 15.43 38.44
CA ASP A 542 42.94 15.93 37.51
C ASP A 542 43.00 17.46 37.54
N ALA A 543 44.14 18.00 38.00
CA ALA A 543 44.42 19.43 38.03
C ALA A 543 44.42 20.02 36.59
N PRO A 544 44.13 21.33 36.42
CA PRO A 544 44.08 21.96 35.10
C PRO A 544 45.46 21.82 34.44
N ARG A 545 45.54 21.09 33.33
CA ARG A 545 46.79 20.94 32.57
C ARG A 545 46.98 22.18 31.70
N ASP A 546 48.16 22.79 31.82
CA ASP A 546 48.61 23.93 31.03
C ASP A 546 48.54 23.64 29.52
N VAL A 547 48.09 24.64 28.77
CA VAL A 547 47.62 24.55 27.38
C VAL A 547 48.76 24.43 26.35
N ASP A 548 50.03 24.46 26.76
CA ASP A 548 51.18 24.65 25.86
C ASP A 548 52.06 23.41 25.58
N THR A 549 51.64 22.20 25.96
CA THR A 549 52.35 20.97 25.54
C THR A 549 51.38 19.91 25.03
N MET A 550 50.88 20.13 23.81
CA MET A 550 49.99 19.21 23.13
C MET A 550 50.79 18.20 22.30
N ASP A 551 51.44 17.25 22.98
CA ASP A 551 51.87 16.00 22.34
C ASP A 551 51.72 14.82 23.31
N THR A 552 50.78 13.91 22.96
CA THR A 552 50.52 12.56 23.53
C THR A 552 49.87 12.54 24.93
N VAL A 553 48.70 11.92 25.19
CA VAL A 553 48.34 10.49 25.04
C VAL A 553 46.79 10.33 25.13
N ASP A 554 46.22 9.56 24.19
CA ASP A 554 44.97 8.76 24.23
C ASP A 554 43.61 9.35 24.67
N THR A 555 43.37 10.65 24.59
CA THR A 555 42.00 11.17 24.67
C THR A 555 41.32 11.12 23.31
N VAL A 556 40.22 10.38 23.22
CA VAL A 556 39.35 10.31 22.05
C VAL A 556 38.83 11.71 21.71
N ASP A 557 39.23 12.27 20.56
CA ASP A 557 38.73 13.57 20.08
C ASP A 557 37.28 13.42 19.60
N LEU A 558 36.36 13.56 20.53
CA LEU A 558 34.93 13.39 20.31
C LEU A 558 34.40 14.39 19.28
N ASN A 559 34.91 15.63 19.30
CA ASN A 559 34.53 16.63 18.32
C ASN A 559 34.91 16.18 16.92
N ARG A 560 36.07 15.56 16.76
CA ARG A 560 36.50 15.01 15.46
C ARG A 560 35.63 13.84 14.99
N ILE A 561 35.11 13.00 15.90
CA ILE A 561 34.13 11.95 15.56
C ILE A 561 32.85 12.58 15.02
N LEU A 562 32.28 13.52 15.80
CA LEU A 562 31.02 14.18 15.46
C LEU A 562 31.14 14.94 14.14
N GLN A 563 32.18 15.77 13.98
CA GLN A 563 32.46 16.52 12.74
C GLN A 563 32.47 15.60 11.52
N LYS A 564 33.12 14.43 11.65
CA LYS A 564 33.23 13.46 10.56
C LYS A 564 31.88 12.83 10.23
N LEU A 565 31.11 12.43 11.25
CA LEU A 565 29.78 11.84 11.06
C LEU A 565 28.76 12.86 10.55
N THR A 566 28.99 14.16 10.72
CA THR A 566 28.10 15.23 10.25
C THR A 566 28.45 15.83 8.88
N LEU A 567 29.49 15.37 8.18
CA LEU A 567 29.81 15.89 6.83
C LEU A 567 28.63 15.73 5.82
N PRO A 568 28.44 16.60 4.82
CA PRO A 568 27.38 16.38 3.83
C PRO A 568 27.73 15.32 2.77
N PRO A 569 26.79 14.44 2.35
CA PRO A 569 25.49 14.16 2.99
C PRO A 569 25.67 13.23 4.21
N ALA A 570 24.93 13.49 5.29
CA ALA A 570 25.02 12.76 6.53
C ALA A 570 24.03 11.62 6.67
N ASP A 571 24.49 10.53 7.29
CA ASP A 571 23.72 9.32 7.48
C ASP A 571 22.78 9.52 8.67
N ALA A 572 21.51 9.73 8.34
CA ALA A 572 20.48 10.02 9.32
C ALA A 572 20.31 8.89 10.34
N ALA A 573 20.35 7.64 9.91
CA ALA A 573 20.15 6.50 10.79
C ALA A 573 21.28 6.37 11.82
N VAL A 574 22.53 6.60 11.40
CA VAL A 574 23.70 6.51 12.28
C VAL A 574 23.71 7.65 13.31
N LEU A 575 23.37 8.87 12.89
CA LEU A 575 23.30 10.01 13.80
C LEU A 575 22.12 9.90 14.77
N GLU A 576 20.99 9.35 14.33
CA GLU A 576 19.85 9.05 15.19
C GLU A 576 20.21 7.98 16.22
N LEU A 577 20.82 6.88 15.81
CA LEU A 577 21.26 5.81 16.71
C LEU A 577 22.24 6.33 17.77
N LEU A 578 23.22 7.16 17.36
CA LEU A 578 24.18 7.81 18.24
C LEU A 578 23.49 8.72 19.26
N CYS A 579 22.61 9.60 18.80
CA CYS A 579 21.95 10.60 19.63
C CYS A 579 20.84 10.01 20.53
N GLN A 580 20.28 8.85 20.18
CA GLN A 580 19.36 8.11 21.03
C GLN A 580 20.06 7.48 22.24
N HIS A 581 21.25 6.90 22.03
CA HIS A 581 22.03 6.28 23.09
C HIS A 581 22.81 7.30 23.91
N CYS A 582 23.18 8.44 23.31
CA CYS A 582 23.94 9.52 23.92
C CYS A 582 23.28 10.88 23.61
N THR A 583 22.23 11.24 24.35
CA THR A 583 21.43 12.46 24.11
C THR A 583 22.22 13.76 24.20
N ASP A 584 23.33 13.77 24.93
CA ASP A 584 24.22 14.92 25.06
C ASP A 584 24.90 15.29 23.73
N PHE A 585 24.95 14.35 22.77
CA PHE A 585 25.50 14.62 21.45
C PHE A 585 24.52 15.32 20.51
N CYS A 586 23.22 15.39 20.84
CA CYS A 586 22.20 15.99 19.96
C CYS A 586 22.51 17.45 19.61
N GLU A 587 22.95 18.25 20.57
CA GLU A 587 23.25 19.67 20.37
C GLU A 587 24.49 19.90 19.50
N PRO A 588 25.69 19.36 19.83
CA PRO A 588 26.86 19.52 18.99
C PRO A 588 26.66 18.92 17.58
N VAL A 589 25.98 17.78 17.44
CA VAL A 589 25.65 17.19 16.13
C VAL A 589 24.70 18.09 15.34
N SER A 590 23.64 18.61 15.95
CA SER A 590 22.71 19.53 15.29
C SER A 590 23.42 20.80 14.82
N SER A 591 24.25 21.42 15.67
CA SER A 591 25.02 22.62 15.30
C SER A 591 25.95 22.37 14.12
N MET A 592 26.65 21.23 14.09
CA MET A 592 27.54 20.86 12.98
C MET A 592 26.77 20.58 11.68
N LEU A 593 25.61 19.93 11.77
CA LEU A 593 24.74 19.69 10.62
C LEU A 593 24.17 21.01 10.05
N LEU A 594 23.79 21.95 10.92
CA LEU A 594 23.34 23.29 10.52
C LEU A 594 24.45 24.05 9.78
N ALA A 595 25.66 24.08 10.36
CA ALA A 595 26.82 24.75 9.78
C ALA A 595 27.20 24.19 8.40
N SER A 596 26.94 22.89 8.17
CA SER A 596 27.19 22.22 6.90
C SER A 596 26.01 22.25 5.92
N GLY A 597 24.93 22.98 6.23
CA GLY A 597 23.77 23.17 5.34
C GLY A 597 22.74 22.03 5.35
N GLN A 598 22.85 21.07 6.28
CA GLN A 598 22.00 19.87 6.35
C GLN A 598 20.80 20.06 7.28
N LEU A 599 20.03 21.12 7.01
CA LEU A 599 18.99 21.67 7.89
C LEU A 599 17.89 20.68 8.27
N LYS A 600 17.46 19.81 7.33
CA LYS A 600 16.40 18.82 7.62
C LYS A 600 16.86 17.77 8.63
N LEU A 601 18.11 17.32 8.52
CA LEU A 601 18.65 16.32 9.42
C LEU A 601 19.05 16.93 10.77
N ALA A 602 19.59 18.15 10.78
CA ALA A 602 19.86 18.89 12.02
C ALA A 602 18.60 19.03 12.89
N LYS A 603 17.50 19.50 12.28
CA LYS A 603 16.19 19.61 12.93
C LYS A 603 15.65 18.27 13.41
N LYS A 604 16.02 17.16 12.75
CA LYS A 604 15.62 15.80 13.18
C LYS A 604 16.42 15.35 14.40
N ILE A 605 17.73 15.60 14.43
CA ILE A 605 18.60 15.29 15.58
C ILE A 605 18.31 16.18 16.80
N GLU A 606 18.03 17.47 16.58
CA GLU A 606 17.66 18.41 17.65
C GLU A 606 16.39 17.97 18.40
N ARG A 607 15.43 17.37 17.67
CA ARG A 607 14.22 16.81 18.28
C ARG A 607 14.54 15.68 19.27
N LEU A 608 15.56 14.85 19.01
CA LEU A 608 15.96 13.76 19.91
C LEU A 608 16.40 14.28 21.29
N LYS A 609 17.02 15.48 21.36
CA LYS A 609 17.37 16.16 22.63
C LYS A 609 16.15 16.44 23.49
N HIS A 610 15.01 16.70 22.85
CA HIS A 610 13.75 17.06 23.50
C HIS A 610 12.86 15.84 23.79
N GLY A 611 13.44 14.64 23.83
CA GLY A 611 12.73 13.41 24.19
C GLY A 611 11.90 12.81 23.06
N TRP A 612 12.03 13.33 21.83
CA TRP A 612 11.48 12.67 20.65
C TRP A 612 12.23 11.37 20.40
N LYS A 613 11.52 10.24 20.26
CA LYS A 613 12.08 8.97 19.79
C LYS A 613 11.40 8.62 18.47
N PRO A 614 12.14 8.35 17.38
CA PRO A 614 11.52 7.76 16.19
C PRO A 614 10.97 6.38 16.57
N ALA A 615 9.95 5.92 15.84
CA ALA A 615 9.40 4.58 16.00
C ALA A 615 10.53 3.54 16.00
N LEU A 616 10.73 2.88 17.14
CA LEU A 616 11.82 1.93 17.34
C LEU A 616 11.62 0.72 16.43
N SER A 617 12.70 0.30 15.76
CA SER A 617 12.83 -1.11 15.38
C SER A 617 12.97 -1.97 16.66
N PRO A 618 12.56 -3.24 16.65
CA PRO A 618 12.23 -4.04 17.85
C PRO A 618 13.38 -4.38 18.83
N LEU A 619 14.55 -3.74 18.76
CA LEU A 619 15.80 -4.23 19.37
C LEU A 619 16.31 -3.47 20.62
N ASP A 620 15.77 -2.31 21.00
CA ASP A 620 16.47 -1.41 21.96
C ASP A 620 15.75 -1.18 23.31
N SER A 621 15.34 -2.24 24.04
CA SER A 621 14.89 -2.09 25.45
C SER A 621 15.73 -2.93 26.42
N PRO A 622 16.47 -2.33 27.38
CA PRO A 622 17.32 -3.07 28.30
C PRO A 622 16.45 -3.80 29.34
N GLY A 623 16.55 -5.13 29.36
CA GLY A 623 15.81 -6.01 30.25
C GLY A 623 14.81 -6.93 29.54
N ALA A 624 14.58 -6.75 28.24
CA ALA A 624 13.75 -7.66 27.46
C ALA A 624 14.58 -8.91 27.06
N THR A 625 14.22 -10.06 27.62
CA THR A 625 14.51 -11.36 27.00
C THR A 625 13.89 -11.42 25.60
N PRO A 626 14.53 -12.09 24.62
CA PRO A 626 14.21 -11.93 23.21
C PRO A 626 13.00 -12.77 22.79
N SER A 627 11.82 -12.17 22.80
CA SER A 627 10.67 -12.44 21.92
C SER A 627 9.46 -11.73 22.52
N THR A 628 8.82 -10.85 21.76
CA THR A 628 7.35 -10.83 21.70
C THR A 628 6.88 -9.97 20.54
N PHE A 629 6.16 -10.60 19.60
CA PHE A 629 5.11 -9.92 18.85
C PHE A 629 4.23 -9.16 19.85
N LEU A 630 3.88 -7.90 19.56
CA LEU A 630 2.96 -7.16 20.43
C LEU A 630 1.66 -7.96 20.51
N THR A 631 1.28 -8.32 21.74
CA THR A 631 -0.02 -8.94 22.00
C THR A 631 -1.13 -8.01 21.48
N PRO A 632 -2.11 -8.54 20.73
CA PRO A 632 -3.25 -7.74 20.31
C PRO A 632 -4.03 -7.26 21.53
N LEU A 633 -4.47 -6.01 21.48
CA LEU A 633 -5.40 -5.45 22.46
C LEU A 633 -6.70 -6.25 22.45
N THR A 634 -7.24 -6.48 23.63
CA THR A 634 -8.54 -7.13 23.81
C THR A 634 -9.39 -6.28 24.74
N LEU A 635 -10.69 -6.25 24.48
CA LEU A 635 -11.64 -5.60 25.37
C LEU A 635 -11.57 -6.27 26.76
N PRO A 636 -11.56 -5.52 27.88
CA PRO A 636 -11.61 -6.12 29.20
C PRO A 636 -12.88 -6.96 29.38
N PRO A 637 -12.82 -8.11 30.05
CA PRO A 637 -13.96 -9.02 30.20
C PRO A 637 -15.11 -8.42 31.03
N GLU A 638 -14.84 -7.35 31.80
CA GLU A 638 -15.85 -6.63 32.58
C GLU A 638 -16.61 -5.58 31.75
N VAL A 639 -16.16 -5.27 30.53
CA VAL A 639 -16.81 -4.30 29.65
C VAL A 639 -17.92 -5.01 28.90
N GLU A 640 -19.16 -4.60 29.14
CA GLU A 640 -20.32 -5.17 28.48
C GLU A 640 -20.42 -4.64 27.04
N VAL A 641 -20.62 -5.52 26.06
CA VAL A 641 -20.89 -5.14 24.66
C VAL A 641 -22.36 -5.34 24.36
N VAL A 642 -23.06 -4.25 24.05
CA VAL A 642 -24.51 -4.25 23.80
C VAL A 642 -24.77 -3.86 22.35
N LEU A 643 -25.23 -4.81 21.53
CA LEU A 643 -25.76 -4.50 20.21
C LEU A 643 -27.14 -3.83 20.37
N VAL A 644 -27.26 -2.62 19.85
CA VAL A 644 -28.49 -1.82 19.88
C VAL A 644 -29.14 -1.89 18.51
N SER A 645 -30.22 -2.66 18.42
CA SER A 645 -30.94 -2.91 17.16
C SER A 645 -32.45 -2.65 17.26
N ASP A 646 -32.94 -2.21 18.41
CA ASP A 646 -34.36 -1.92 18.64
C ASP A 646 -34.58 -0.79 19.66
N ALA A 647 -35.83 -0.35 19.81
CA ALA A 647 -36.21 0.72 20.72
C ALA A 647 -35.94 0.44 22.21
N ALA A 648 -35.89 -0.83 22.63
CA ALA A 648 -35.71 -1.21 24.04
C ALA A 648 -34.22 -1.12 24.44
N THR A 649 -33.34 -1.64 23.59
CA THR A 649 -31.89 -1.52 23.72
C THR A 649 -31.42 -0.08 23.53
N LEU A 650 -32.05 0.67 22.62
CA LEU A 650 -31.76 2.09 22.39
C LEU A 650 -32.12 2.96 23.60
N GLU A 651 -33.22 2.65 24.29
CA GLU A 651 -33.59 3.31 25.55
C GLU A 651 -32.52 3.13 26.64
N SER A 652 -31.77 2.01 26.65
CA SER A 652 -30.64 1.83 27.57
C SER A 652 -29.50 2.79 27.27
N ALA A 653 -29.16 2.96 25.99
CA ALA A 653 -28.16 3.92 25.54
C ALA A 653 -28.58 5.37 25.86
N CYS A 654 -29.85 5.75 25.65
CA CYS A 654 -30.37 7.07 26.02
C CYS A 654 -30.26 7.33 27.53
N ARG A 655 -30.64 6.33 28.36
CA ARG A 655 -30.49 6.44 29.82
C ARG A 655 -29.03 6.60 30.23
N ARG A 656 -28.10 5.92 29.55
CA ARG A 656 -26.66 6.08 29.80
C ARG A 656 -26.18 7.48 29.42
N ALA A 657 -26.53 7.99 28.24
CA ALA A 657 -26.15 9.34 27.79
C ALA A 657 -26.69 10.45 28.72
N LYS A 658 -27.91 10.30 29.26
CA LYS A 658 -28.48 11.24 30.24
C LYS A 658 -27.68 11.32 31.55
N GLN A 659 -26.96 10.26 31.91
CA GLN A 659 -26.06 10.28 33.08
C GLN A 659 -24.78 11.08 32.80
N GLY A 660 -24.51 11.45 31.55
CA GLY A 660 -23.28 12.10 31.12
C GLY A 660 -22.12 11.12 31.04
N GLY A 661 -20.97 11.64 30.63
CA GLY A 661 -19.79 10.78 30.48
C GLY A 661 -18.75 11.33 29.52
N VAL A 662 -17.57 10.75 29.59
CA VAL A 662 -16.65 10.75 28.46
C VAL A 662 -17.01 9.55 27.61
N VAL A 663 -17.33 9.79 26.34
CA VAL A 663 -17.88 8.77 25.45
C VAL A 663 -16.92 8.59 24.29
N GLY A 664 -16.35 7.39 24.16
CA GLY A 664 -15.57 7.00 22.99
C GLY A 664 -16.52 6.81 21.81
N LEU A 665 -16.21 7.42 20.68
CA LEU A 665 -17.01 7.36 19.46
C LEU A 665 -16.12 6.94 18.29
N ASP A 666 -16.60 5.93 17.59
CA ASP A 666 -16.11 5.55 16.27
C ASP A 666 -17.32 5.21 15.39
N ALA A 667 -17.11 5.07 14.09
CA ALA A 667 -18.15 4.59 13.19
C ALA A 667 -17.58 3.67 12.12
N GLU A 668 -18.39 2.68 11.72
CA GLU A 668 -18.01 1.72 10.69
C GLU A 668 -18.91 1.82 9.47
N TRP A 669 -18.28 1.81 8.30
CA TRP A 669 -18.94 1.83 7.00
C TRP A 669 -18.18 0.95 6.01
N LYS A 670 -18.86 0.55 4.93
CA LYS A 670 -18.20 -0.21 3.85
C LYS A 670 -17.10 0.66 3.21
N PRO A 671 -15.85 0.18 3.06
CA PRO A 671 -14.78 0.93 2.37
C PRO A 671 -15.20 1.34 0.95
N GLU A 672 -14.87 2.57 0.51
CA GLU A 672 -15.29 3.06 -0.82
C GLU A 672 -14.74 2.20 -1.96
N GLU A 673 -15.64 1.61 -2.75
CA GLU A 673 -15.31 1.07 -4.06
C GLU A 673 -15.24 2.22 -5.07
N ARG A 674 -14.09 2.38 -5.75
CA ARG A 674 -13.94 3.38 -6.82
C ARG A 674 -15.00 3.19 -7.91
N ARG A 675 -16.01 4.08 -7.96
CA ARG A 675 -16.94 4.23 -9.09
C ARG A 675 -16.20 4.71 -10.35
N ARG A 676 -16.67 4.26 -11.53
CA ARG A 676 -16.00 4.43 -12.85
C ARG A 676 -16.42 5.70 -13.60
N ASP A 677 -17.27 6.54 -13.03
CA ASP A 677 -17.95 7.64 -13.68
C ASP A 677 -17.92 8.90 -12.81
N GLY A 678 -17.13 9.90 -13.20
CA GLY A 678 -16.94 11.14 -12.45
C GLY A 678 -18.13 12.11 -12.46
N ARG A 679 -19.36 11.65 -12.21
CA ARG A 679 -20.51 12.52 -11.88
C ARG A 679 -20.87 12.35 -10.41
N GLN A 680 -20.79 13.43 -9.64
CA GLN A 680 -21.44 13.53 -8.34
C GLN A 680 -22.85 14.08 -8.57
N ASP A 681 -23.88 13.25 -8.43
CA ASP A 681 -25.18 13.77 -8.02
C ASP A 681 -25.12 14.03 -6.51
N ARG A 682 -25.47 15.26 -6.12
CA ARG A 682 -25.28 15.82 -4.77
C ARG A 682 -26.25 15.25 -3.71
N GLN A 683 -26.80 14.03 -3.87
CA GLN A 683 -27.88 13.57 -2.99
C GLN A 683 -27.77 12.17 -2.36
N ASP A 684 -26.89 11.26 -2.80
CA ASP A 684 -26.78 9.93 -2.16
C ASP A 684 -25.34 9.57 -1.73
N VAL A 685 -25.15 9.25 -0.43
CA VAL A 685 -23.85 8.81 0.10
C VAL A 685 -23.56 7.37 -0.31
N VAL A 686 -22.49 7.19 -1.06
CA VAL A 686 -21.98 5.87 -1.45
C VAL A 686 -21.36 5.22 -0.21
N ASN A 687 -21.93 4.12 0.29
CA ASN A 687 -21.58 3.43 1.54
C ASN A 687 -21.92 4.22 2.82
N PRO A 688 -23.21 4.21 3.23
CA PRO A 688 -23.62 4.89 4.46
C PRO A 688 -23.03 4.20 5.69
N VAL A 689 -22.93 4.94 6.80
CA VAL A 689 -22.53 4.39 8.11
C VAL A 689 -23.45 3.25 8.51
N GLN A 690 -22.88 2.12 8.92
CA GLN A 690 -23.62 0.91 9.25
C GLN A 690 -23.70 0.68 10.75
N LEU A 691 -22.65 1.04 11.48
CA LEU A 691 -22.55 0.84 12.92
C LEU A 691 -21.93 2.11 13.52
N LEU A 692 -22.55 2.63 14.57
CA LEU A 692 -21.99 3.71 15.40
C LEU A 692 -21.61 3.10 16.74
N GLN A 693 -20.39 3.32 17.19
CA GLN A 693 -19.92 2.79 18.45
C GLN A 693 -19.88 3.88 19.51
N LEU A 694 -20.45 3.61 20.68
CA LEU A 694 -20.47 4.52 21.83
C LEU A 694 -19.96 3.78 23.06
N ALA A 695 -18.72 4.08 23.46
CA ALA A 695 -18.07 3.45 24.59
C ALA A 695 -18.13 4.35 25.84
N TRP A 696 -18.52 3.75 26.96
CA TRP A 696 -18.20 4.18 28.31
C TRP A 696 -17.15 3.23 28.90
N THR A 697 -16.64 3.55 30.09
CA THR A 697 -15.61 2.75 30.76
C THR A 697 -16.03 1.29 31.00
N ASP A 698 -17.32 1.06 31.20
CA ASP A 698 -17.94 -0.19 31.63
C ASP A 698 -18.84 -0.86 30.57
N VAL A 699 -19.22 -0.14 29.52
CA VAL A 699 -20.15 -0.64 28.49
C VAL A 699 -19.87 -0.01 27.13
N VAL A 700 -19.98 -0.79 26.06
CA VAL A 700 -19.94 -0.32 24.67
C VAL A 700 -21.26 -0.63 23.98
N TYR A 701 -21.95 0.42 23.54
CA TYR A 701 -23.15 0.31 22.73
C TYR A 701 -22.77 0.34 21.24
N LEU A 702 -23.15 -0.69 20.52
CA LEU A 702 -22.96 -0.80 19.07
C LEU A 702 -24.31 -0.57 18.39
N LEU A 703 -24.52 0.63 17.86
CA LEU A 703 -25.80 1.06 17.30
C LEU A 703 -25.89 0.70 15.82
N ASP A 704 -26.82 -0.20 15.50
CA ASP A 704 -27.16 -0.56 14.13
C ASP A 704 -27.97 0.56 13.47
N ILE A 705 -27.28 1.58 12.96
CA ILE A 705 -27.92 2.80 12.45
C ILE A 705 -28.94 2.49 11.34
N PRO A 706 -28.71 1.59 10.36
CA PRO A 706 -29.74 1.20 9.40
C PRO A 706 -31.05 0.74 10.03
N LEU A 707 -31.03 -0.01 11.14
CA LEU A 707 -32.24 -0.46 11.84
C LEU A 707 -32.87 0.66 12.68
N LEU A 708 -32.05 1.51 13.28
CA LEU A 708 -32.49 2.56 14.21
C LEU A 708 -32.85 3.89 13.53
N ARG A 709 -32.55 4.09 12.24
CA ARG A 709 -32.66 5.39 11.56
C ARG A 709 -34.05 6.04 11.60
N MET A 710 -35.10 5.25 11.82
CA MET A 710 -36.49 5.71 11.93
C MET A 710 -36.97 5.81 13.39
N GLU A 711 -36.18 5.34 14.36
CA GLU A 711 -36.53 5.37 15.77
C GLU A 711 -36.36 6.80 16.32
N PRO A 712 -37.42 7.45 16.83
CA PRO A 712 -37.34 8.84 17.31
C PRO A 712 -36.32 9.03 18.43
N LYS A 713 -36.11 7.99 19.25
CA LYS A 713 -35.14 8.00 20.35
C LYS A 713 -33.69 8.10 19.89
N LEU A 714 -33.40 7.82 18.61
CA LEU A 714 -32.05 7.98 18.07
C LEU A 714 -31.66 9.46 18.03
N LEU A 715 -32.59 10.35 17.67
CA LEU A 715 -32.38 11.80 17.73
C LEU A 715 -32.26 12.28 19.17
N GLU A 716 -33.09 11.76 20.08
CA GLU A 716 -32.97 12.05 21.52
C GLU A 716 -31.58 11.65 22.06
N LEU A 717 -31.05 10.48 21.68
CA LEU A 717 -29.70 10.08 22.03
C LEU A 717 -28.65 11.04 21.47
N CYS A 718 -28.76 11.44 20.20
CA CYS A 718 -27.85 12.42 19.60
C CYS A 718 -27.90 13.77 20.33
N ASP A 719 -29.09 14.25 20.71
CA ASP A 719 -29.25 15.49 21.47
C ASP A 719 -28.61 15.39 22.86
N GLU A 720 -28.76 14.25 23.54
CA GLU A 720 -28.12 13.99 24.84
C GLU A 720 -26.59 13.87 24.74
N LEU A 721 -26.07 13.30 23.65
CA LEU A 721 -24.62 13.22 23.37
C LEU A 721 -24.03 14.57 22.98
N CYS A 722 -24.79 15.41 22.26
CA CYS A 722 -24.41 16.77 21.89
C CYS A 722 -24.64 17.79 23.01
N GLY A 723 -25.35 17.38 24.06
CA GLY A 723 -25.63 18.19 25.23
C GLY A 723 -24.39 18.47 26.09
N ASP A 724 -24.58 19.27 27.12
CA ASP A 724 -23.50 19.71 27.99
C ASP A 724 -22.98 18.61 28.91
N ARG A 725 -23.67 17.48 29.06
CA ARG A 725 -23.31 16.37 29.96
C ARG A 725 -22.29 15.38 29.39
N CYS A 726 -22.15 15.32 28.07
CA CYS A 726 -21.29 14.36 27.39
C CYS A 726 -20.08 15.04 26.77
N VAL A 727 -18.94 14.35 26.78
CA VAL A 727 -17.72 14.73 26.07
C VAL A 727 -17.37 13.60 25.12
N LEU A 728 -17.43 13.87 23.81
CA LEU A 728 -17.17 12.86 22.79
C LEU A 728 -15.69 12.77 22.47
N VAL A 729 -15.17 11.56 22.33
CA VAL A 729 -13.76 11.30 22.04
C VAL A 729 -13.69 10.41 20.82
N GLY A 730 -13.03 10.84 19.75
CA GLY A 730 -12.86 10.06 18.51
C GLY A 730 -11.44 10.15 17.96
N PHE A 731 -11.12 9.45 16.87
CA PHE A 731 -9.84 9.59 16.15
C PHE A 731 -10.10 9.89 14.68
N GLY A 732 -10.02 11.18 14.30
CA GLY A 732 -10.58 11.63 13.02
C GLY A 732 -12.09 11.89 13.08
N LEU A 733 -12.57 12.27 14.26
CA LEU A 733 -13.99 12.35 14.66
C LEU A 733 -14.85 13.19 13.71
N GLU A 734 -14.32 14.29 13.18
CA GLU A 734 -15.03 15.12 12.21
C GLU A 734 -15.39 14.32 10.95
N GLY A 735 -14.50 13.43 10.52
CA GLY A 735 -14.73 12.52 9.40
C GLY A 735 -15.89 11.57 9.67
N ASP A 736 -15.91 10.96 10.86
CA ASP A 736 -16.91 9.97 11.25
C ASP A 736 -18.29 10.61 11.40
N LEU A 737 -18.37 11.75 12.08
CA LEU A 737 -19.62 12.49 12.29
C LEU A 737 -20.16 13.07 10.97
N ARG A 738 -19.27 13.60 10.12
CA ARG A 738 -19.67 14.06 8.78
C ARG A 738 -20.19 12.90 7.95
N ARG A 739 -19.51 11.75 7.99
CA ARG A 739 -19.93 10.56 7.26
C ARG A 739 -21.27 10.05 7.77
N LEU A 740 -21.51 10.04 9.08
CA LEU A 740 -22.78 9.68 9.70
C LEU A 740 -23.90 10.63 9.28
N ALA A 741 -23.65 11.95 9.32
CA ALA A 741 -24.63 12.96 8.98
C ALA A 741 -24.95 12.99 7.47
N ASP A 742 -23.95 12.80 6.61
CA ASP A 742 -24.14 12.64 5.18
C ASP A 742 -24.99 11.36 4.92
N SER A 743 -24.71 10.27 5.63
CA SER A 743 -25.43 8.98 5.49
C SER A 743 -26.89 9.06 5.93
N TYR A 744 -27.17 9.87 6.96
CA TYR A 744 -28.49 10.01 7.56
C TYR A 744 -28.78 11.49 7.84
N PRO A 745 -29.27 12.25 6.84
CA PRO A 745 -29.45 13.70 6.93
C PRO A 745 -30.38 14.18 8.06
N GLN A 746 -31.27 13.34 8.58
CA GLN A 746 -32.07 13.66 9.75
C GLN A 746 -31.20 13.87 11.01
N LEU A 747 -30.09 13.13 11.12
CA LEU A 747 -29.11 13.28 12.20
C LEU A 747 -28.25 14.53 12.00
N LEU A 748 -28.15 15.07 10.77
CA LEU A 748 -27.38 16.28 10.46
C LEU A 748 -27.79 17.44 11.36
N SER A 749 -29.08 17.58 11.69
CA SER A 749 -29.54 18.66 12.58
C SER A 749 -28.87 18.63 13.96
N ALA A 750 -28.71 17.44 14.55
CA ALA A 750 -28.05 17.27 15.86
C ALA A 750 -26.54 17.53 15.79
N TRP A 751 -25.87 17.17 14.69
CA TRP A 751 -24.41 17.23 14.56
C TRP A 751 -23.86 18.48 13.85
N SER A 752 -24.68 19.17 13.03
CA SER A 752 -24.29 20.37 12.26
C SER A 752 -24.60 21.69 12.97
N SER A 753 -25.52 21.67 13.93
CA SER A 753 -26.04 22.88 14.59
C SER A 753 -25.61 22.98 16.06
N ALA A 754 -25.11 21.90 16.66
CA ALA A 754 -24.73 21.88 18.07
C ALA A 754 -23.24 22.20 18.28
N SER A 755 -23.00 23.12 19.20
CA SER A 755 -21.69 23.43 19.77
C SER A 755 -21.29 22.36 20.81
N PHE A 756 -21.19 21.08 20.41
CA PHE A 756 -20.94 19.97 21.36
C PHE A 756 -19.48 19.87 21.81
N TYR A 757 -19.29 19.24 22.98
CA TYR A 757 -18.00 19.03 23.60
C TYR A 757 -17.32 17.78 23.04
N HIS A 758 -16.14 17.95 22.43
CA HIS A 758 -15.40 16.83 21.87
C HIS A 758 -13.87 16.97 21.96
N ILE A 759 -13.19 15.83 21.86
CA ILE A 759 -11.74 15.67 21.78
C ILE A 759 -11.43 14.77 20.59
N ASP A 760 -10.69 15.26 19.60
CA ASP A 760 -10.13 14.40 18.56
C ASP A 760 -8.75 13.91 19.01
N MET A 761 -8.64 12.61 19.25
CA MET A 761 -7.41 11.95 19.68
C MET A 761 -6.30 12.04 18.62
N SER A 762 -6.63 12.31 17.35
CA SER A 762 -5.64 12.58 16.31
C SER A 762 -4.95 13.96 16.47
N ASP A 763 -5.59 14.90 17.17
CA ASP A 763 -4.96 16.17 17.57
C ASP A 763 -4.02 15.99 18.76
N LEU A 764 -4.23 14.94 19.55
CA LEU A 764 -3.38 14.57 20.68
C LEU A 764 -2.28 13.56 20.30
N SER A 765 -2.34 12.99 19.09
CA SER A 765 -1.37 11.99 18.65
C SER A 765 -0.03 12.62 18.27
N PRO A 766 1.11 11.92 18.51
CA PRO A 766 2.41 12.38 18.05
C PRO A 766 2.44 12.59 16.53
N ARG A 767 3.23 13.55 16.05
CA ARG A 767 3.30 13.94 14.61
C ARG A 767 3.55 12.79 13.63
N GLU A 768 4.16 11.71 14.06
CA GLU A 768 4.49 10.53 13.26
C GLU A 768 3.45 9.40 13.35
N VAL A 769 2.49 9.53 14.27
CA VAL A 769 1.44 8.55 14.48
C VAL A 769 0.19 9.00 13.74
N THR A 770 -0.06 8.36 12.59
CA THR A 770 -1.16 8.70 11.68
C THR A 770 -2.35 7.74 11.76
N SER A 771 -2.36 6.80 12.71
CA SER A 771 -3.43 5.82 12.87
C SER A 771 -3.67 5.51 14.34
N LEU A 772 -4.90 5.10 14.67
CA LEU A 772 -5.29 4.70 16.01
C LEU A 772 -4.46 3.50 16.51
N ASP A 773 -4.23 2.50 15.66
CA ASP A 773 -3.34 1.36 15.97
C ASP A 773 -1.91 1.81 16.33
N GLY A 774 -1.34 2.72 15.53
CA GLY A 774 -0.03 3.29 15.83
C GLY A 774 -0.03 4.08 17.16
N PHE A 775 -1.17 4.67 17.54
CA PHE A 775 -1.30 5.40 18.79
C PHE A 775 -1.44 4.47 20.00
N CYS A 776 -2.16 3.36 19.82
CA CYS A 776 -2.25 2.26 20.79
C CYS A 776 -0.88 1.62 21.03
N ALA A 777 -0.14 1.31 19.96
CA ALA A 777 1.21 0.76 20.08
C ALA A 777 2.15 1.74 20.80
N PHE A 778 1.99 3.04 20.56
CA PHE A 778 2.80 4.09 21.19
C PHE A 778 2.48 4.29 22.68
N CYS A 779 1.20 4.35 23.06
CA CYS A 779 0.79 4.64 24.44
C CYS A 779 0.66 3.39 25.31
N LEU A 780 0.16 2.29 24.77
CA LEU A 780 -0.23 1.09 25.52
C LEU A 780 0.74 -0.08 25.28
N GLY A 781 1.66 0.03 24.31
CA GLY A 781 2.60 -1.04 24.00
C GLY A 781 1.93 -2.29 23.42
N GLN A 782 0.73 -2.15 22.85
CA GLN A 782 -0.07 -3.24 22.28
C GLN A 782 -0.72 -2.75 20.98
N ALA A 783 -0.98 -3.66 20.04
CA ALA A 783 -1.50 -3.33 18.71
C ALA A 783 -2.99 -3.65 18.59
N LEU A 784 -3.71 -2.95 17.70
CA LEU A 784 -5.08 -3.30 17.33
C LEU A 784 -5.07 -4.35 16.22
N ASP A 785 -5.99 -5.30 16.29
CA ASP A 785 -6.17 -6.31 15.24
C ASP A 785 -6.90 -5.69 14.04
N LYS A 786 -6.20 -5.45 12.93
CA LYS A 786 -6.77 -4.81 11.72
C LYS A 786 -7.60 -5.72 10.83
N THR A 787 -7.87 -6.97 11.24
CA THR A 787 -8.55 -7.95 10.39
C THR A 787 -9.95 -7.51 9.93
N GLN A 788 -10.68 -6.76 10.75
CA GLN A 788 -12.06 -6.33 10.45
C GLN A 788 -12.18 -4.90 9.90
N GLN A 789 -11.07 -4.16 9.81
CA GLN A 789 -11.07 -2.76 9.33
C GLN A 789 -11.67 -2.58 7.93
N CYS A 790 -11.51 -3.59 7.06
CA CYS A 790 -12.06 -3.59 5.70
C CYS A 790 -13.20 -4.62 5.53
N SER A 791 -13.91 -4.96 6.62
CA SER A 791 -14.99 -5.95 6.60
C SER A 791 -16.29 -5.40 6.02
N ARG A 792 -17.24 -6.30 5.73
CA ARG A 792 -18.58 -5.93 5.27
C ARG A 792 -19.47 -5.55 6.46
N TRP A 793 -19.40 -4.29 6.83
CA TRP A 793 -20.22 -3.71 7.91
C TRP A 793 -21.70 -3.59 7.57
N ASP A 794 -22.10 -3.82 6.32
CA ASP A 794 -23.49 -3.80 5.85
C ASP A 794 -24.22 -5.14 6.04
N LEU A 795 -23.50 -6.21 6.39
CA LEU A 795 -24.10 -7.53 6.63
C LEU A 795 -24.74 -7.61 8.02
N ARG A 796 -25.87 -8.33 8.09
CA ARG A 796 -26.54 -8.71 9.35
C ARG A 796 -26.83 -10.22 9.36
N PRO A 797 -26.72 -10.89 10.51
CA PRO A 797 -26.20 -10.37 11.78
C PRO A 797 -24.70 -10.08 11.69
N PHE A 798 -24.20 -9.16 12.54
CA PHE A 798 -22.76 -8.96 12.69
C PHE A 798 -22.12 -10.21 13.30
N SER A 799 -20.91 -10.56 12.85
CA SER A 799 -20.14 -11.64 13.51
C SER A 799 -19.57 -11.17 14.84
N ASP A 800 -19.29 -12.12 15.75
CA ASP A 800 -18.65 -11.82 17.04
C ASP A 800 -17.29 -11.13 16.87
N GLN A 801 -16.56 -11.43 15.78
CA GLN A 801 -15.30 -10.77 15.47
C GLN A 801 -15.48 -9.30 15.10
N GLN A 802 -16.52 -8.97 14.32
CA GLN A 802 -16.87 -7.58 13.98
C GLN A 802 -17.36 -6.81 15.20
N LEU A 803 -18.20 -7.41 16.03
CA LEU A 803 -18.70 -6.78 17.25
C LEU A 803 -17.56 -6.48 18.23
N ASN A 804 -16.64 -7.44 18.45
CA ASN A 804 -15.49 -7.24 19.33
C ASN A 804 -14.50 -6.20 18.78
N TYR A 805 -14.25 -6.21 17.46
CA TYR A 805 -13.40 -5.21 16.81
C TYR A 805 -13.99 -3.81 16.96
N ALA A 806 -15.26 -3.60 16.58
CA ALA A 806 -15.94 -2.32 16.67
C ALA A 806 -16.01 -1.81 18.12
N ALA A 807 -16.30 -2.72 19.07
CA ALA A 807 -16.34 -2.35 20.48
C ALA A 807 -14.97 -1.87 20.99
N LEU A 808 -13.90 -2.54 20.57
CA LEU A 808 -12.54 -2.20 20.97
C LEU A 808 -12.10 -0.85 20.38
N ASP A 809 -12.40 -0.56 19.12
CA ASP A 809 -11.98 0.68 18.44
C ASP A 809 -12.58 1.94 19.09
N ALA A 810 -13.80 1.87 19.63
CA ALA A 810 -14.37 2.96 20.42
C ALA A 810 -13.88 2.99 21.88
N TRP A 811 -13.77 1.83 22.55
CA TRP A 811 -13.38 1.77 23.96
C TRP A 811 -11.92 2.16 24.17
N ILE A 812 -11.04 1.82 23.22
CA ILE A 812 -9.60 2.09 23.34
C ILE A 812 -9.30 3.60 23.38
N LEU A 813 -10.19 4.44 22.83
CA LEU A 813 -10.10 5.90 22.92
C LEU A 813 -10.17 6.40 24.36
N LEU A 814 -11.01 5.77 25.19
CA LEU A 814 -11.11 6.07 26.62
C LEU A 814 -9.86 5.61 27.38
N ALA A 815 -9.34 4.43 27.05
CA ALA A 815 -8.11 3.91 27.64
C ALA A 815 -6.90 4.79 27.29
N LEU A 816 -6.80 5.24 26.04
CA LEU A 816 -5.79 6.19 25.58
C LEU A 816 -5.93 7.54 26.29
N LEU A 817 -7.14 8.09 26.37
CA LEU A 817 -7.37 9.36 27.07
C LEU A 817 -7.06 9.23 28.57
N GLY A 818 -7.43 8.12 29.21
CA GLY A 818 -7.10 7.80 30.60
C GLY A 818 -5.59 7.68 30.84
N HIS A 819 -4.88 7.00 29.92
CA HIS A 819 -3.43 6.87 29.93
C HIS A 819 -2.75 8.24 29.80
N ILE A 820 -3.19 9.06 28.84
CA ILE A 820 -2.64 10.39 28.58
C ILE A 820 -2.94 11.35 29.75
N SER A 821 -4.14 11.27 30.33
CA SER A 821 -4.58 12.08 31.48
C SER A 821 -4.08 11.60 32.84
N LYS A 822 -3.38 10.45 32.90
CA LYS A 822 -2.88 9.82 34.14
C LYS A 822 -4.00 9.58 35.17
N GLY A 823 -5.21 9.25 34.73
CA GLY A 823 -6.33 8.86 35.59
C GLY A 823 -7.07 10.02 36.29
N ALA A 824 -7.27 11.15 35.61
CA ALA A 824 -8.02 12.28 36.17
C ALA A 824 -9.53 11.95 36.37
N PRO A 825 -10.19 12.46 37.43
CA PRO A 825 -11.61 12.22 37.70
C PRO A 825 -12.55 12.80 36.64
N PHE A 826 -13.75 12.23 36.53
CA PHE A 826 -14.78 12.58 35.54
C PHE A 826 -15.14 14.08 35.53
N GLU A 827 -15.30 14.73 36.69
CA GLU A 827 -15.61 16.17 36.73
C GLU A 827 -14.48 17.06 36.17
N GLN A 828 -13.22 16.59 36.20
CA GLN A 828 -12.10 17.32 35.60
C GLN A 828 -12.05 17.13 34.08
N LEU A 829 -12.44 15.97 33.55
CA LEU A 829 -12.54 15.71 32.11
C LEU A 829 -13.71 16.48 31.46
N HIS A 830 -14.82 16.62 32.20
CA HIS A 830 -15.97 17.45 31.84
C HIS A 830 -15.63 18.96 31.86
N GLN A 831 -14.94 19.44 32.90
CA GLN A 831 -14.40 20.81 32.93
C GLN A 831 -13.31 21.07 31.89
N LEU A 832 -12.50 20.08 31.52
CA LEU A 832 -11.52 20.15 30.42
C LEU A 832 -12.19 20.37 29.06
N ALA A 833 -13.39 19.82 28.87
CA ALA A 833 -14.17 19.99 27.65
C ALA A 833 -15.00 21.29 27.66
N ALA A 834 -15.52 21.70 28.82
CA ALA A 834 -16.28 22.93 29.01
C ALA A 834 -15.44 24.21 29.17
N PHE A 835 -14.17 24.09 29.60
CA PHE A 835 -13.20 25.17 29.74
C PHE A 835 -11.90 24.81 29.05
N SER A 836 -11.80 25.14 27.76
CA SER A 836 -10.52 25.11 27.07
C SER A 836 -9.67 26.30 27.53
N VAL A 837 -8.53 25.98 28.13
CA VAL A 837 -7.20 26.62 27.97
C VAL A 837 -6.36 26.34 29.23
N THR A 838 -6.92 26.39 30.44
CA THR A 838 -6.11 26.35 31.68
C THR A 838 -5.51 24.97 32.00
N ASP A 839 -6.12 23.86 31.57
CA ASP A 839 -5.61 22.50 31.81
C ASP A 839 -4.84 21.89 30.63
N ALA A 840 -5.07 22.36 29.40
CA ALA A 840 -4.12 22.17 28.28
C ALA A 840 -2.72 22.73 28.65
N LEU A 841 -2.69 23.77 29.50
CA LEU A 841 -1.46 24.33 30.09
C LEU A 841 -0.87 23.50 31.24
N LYS A 842 -1.67 22.75 31.99
CA LYS A 842 -1.15 21.77 32.97
C LYS A 842 -0.54 20.56 32.26
N PHE A 843 -1.06 20.19 31.10
CA PHE A 843 -0.49 19.18 30.20
C PHE A 843 0.83 19.63 29.55
N ALA A 844 0.90 20.88 29.07
CA ALA A 844 2.14 21.46 28.52
C ALA A 844 3.29 21.53 29.55
N ARG A 845 2.98 21.66 30.85
CA ARG A 845 3.97 21.62 31.95
C ARG A 845 4.53 20.22 32.24
N ARG A 846 3.92 19.13 31.72
CA ARG A 846 4.31 17.74 31.99
C ARG A 846 4.95 17.02 30.80
N GLY A 847 5.21 17.71 29.69
CA GLY A 847 6.05 17.20 28.60
C GLY A 847 5.35 16.35 27.54
N CYS A 848 4.04 16.52 27.30
CA CYS A 848 3.37 15.89 26.16
C CYS A 848 3.57 16.75 24.88
N ALA A 849 4.35 16.26 23.93
CA ALA A 849 4.51 16.85 22.60
C ALA A 849 3.32 16.48 21.69
N GLY A 850 2.49 17.45 21.29
CA GLY A 850 1.34 17.19 20.40
C GLY A 850 0.37 18.35 20.17
N LEU A 851 0.33 19.37 21.03
CA LEU A 851 -0.64 20.49 20.98
C LEU A 851 -0.37 21.55 19.88
N ASP A 852 0.24 21.19 18.76
CA ASP A 852 0.72 22.15 17.75
C ASP A 852 -0.24 22.40 16.58
N ARG A 853 -1.50 21.92 16.66
CA ARG A 853 -2.50 21.97 15.59
C ARG A 853 -3.81 22.64 16.01
N GLY A 854 -4.64 22.98 15.02
CA GLY A 854 -6.00 23.48 15.20
C GLY A 854 -6.11 24.74 16.06
N VAL A 855 -7.23 24.87 16.76
CA VAL A 855 -7.50 25.94 17.74
C VAL A 855 -6.53 25.93 18.93
N CYS A 856 -6.03 24.75 19.34
CA CYS A 856 -5.06 24.62 20.43
C CYS A 856 -3.73 25.32 20.11
N ALA A 857 -3.29 25.28 18.84
CA ALA A 857 -2.10 26.00 18.40
C ALA A 857 -2.26 27.52 18.44
N VAL A 858 -3.44 28.02 18.07
CA VAL A 858 -3.77 29.44 18.13
C VAL A 858 -3.82 29.90 19.59
N ALA A 859 -4.50 29.15 20.45
CA ALA A 859 -4.57 29.42 21.88
C ALA A 859 -3.19 29.44 22.55
N ALA A 860 -2.32 28.48 22.22
CA ALA A 860 -0.95 28.44 22.73
C ALA A 860 -0.14 29.68 22.31
N MET A 861 -0.32 30.16 21.08
CA MET A 861 0.36 31.37 20.59
C MET A 861 -0.19 32.65 21.24
N LEU A 862 -1.51 32.77 21.35
CA LEU A 862 -2.14 33.91 22.01
C LEU A 862 -1.73 34.03 23.47
N LYS A 863 -1.49 32.90 24.15
CA LYS A 863 -0.91 32.91 25.48
C LYS A 863 0.51 33.48 25.52
N LEU A 864 1.38 33.12 24.57
CA LEU A 864 2.73 33.70 24.50
C LEU A 864 2.67 35.21 24.29
N LEU A 865 1.61 35.68 23.62
CA LEU A 865 1.31 37.09 23.38
C LEU A 865 0.54 37.75 24.55
N GLY A 866 0.11 37.00 25.58
CA GLY A 866 -0.72 37.48 26.68
C GLY A 866 -2.11 37.95 26.27
N ALA A 867 -2.67 37.37 25.21
CA ALA A 867 -3.91 37.79 24.56
C ALA A 867 -4.91 36.63 24.44
N GLU A 868 -4.99 35.75 25.44
CA GLU A 868 -5.86 34.55 25.41
C GLU A 868 -7.34 34.89 25.20
N SER A 869 -7.79 36.06 25.65
CA SER A 869 -9.17 36.55 25.47
C SER A 869 -9.51 36.91 24.02
N ALA A 870 -8.53 36.94 23.11
CA ALA A 870 -8.74 37.19 21.69
C ALA A 870 -9.37 35.99 20.97
N LEU A 871 -9.42 34.82 21.61
CA LEU A 871 -10.01 33.61 21.03
C LEU A 871 -11.42 33.40 21.59
N CYS A 872 -12.42 33.29 20.71
CA CYS A 872 -13.79 33.02 21.12
C CYS A 872 -14.51 32.12 20.12
N ARG A 873 -15.69 31.62 20.51
CA ARG A 873 -16.57 30.93 19.57
C ARG A 873 -17.29 31.94 18.69
N SER A 874 -17.64 31.53 17.48
CA SER A 874 -18.46 32.34 16.56
C SER A 874 -19.80 32.78 17.17
N SER A 875 -20.40 31.96 18.06
CA SER A 875 -21.63 32.29 18.79
C SER A 875 -21.47 33.42 19.81
N ASP A 876 -20.24 33.62 20.29
CA ASP A 876 -19.91 34.54 21.38
C ASP A 876 -19.22 35.80 20.83
N CYS A 877 -19.08 35.92 19.50
CA CYS A 877 -18.48 37.08 18.84
C CYS A 877 -19.34 38.34 19.04
N PRO A 878 -18.74 39.48 19.40
CA PRO A 878 -19.43 40.77 19.44
C PRO A 878 -19.99 41.15 18.05
N GLY A 879 -21.13 41.85 18.01
CA GLY A 879 -21.77 42.24 16.74
C GLY A 879 -21.09 43.38 15.96
N ASP A 880 -20.20 44.17 16.57
CA ASP A 880 -19.48 45.30 15.92
C ASP A 880 -18.05 44.87 15.50
N VAL A 881 -17.95 43.82 14.67
CA VAL A 881 -16.67 43.30 14.15
C VAL A 881 -16.67 43.23 12.62
N ALA A 882 -15.52 43.52 12.00
CA ALA A 882 -15.32 43.31 10.57
C ALA A 882 -15.00 41.83 10.32
N VAL A 883 -15.90 41.11 9.66
CA VAL A 883 -15.68 39.70 9.30
C VAL A 883 -14.66 39.63 8.17
N CYS A 884 -13.59 38.85 8.37
CA CYS A 884 -12.50 38.72 7.44
C CYS A 884 -12.39 37.31 6.90
N LYS A 885 -12.05 37.20 5.62
CA LYS A 885 -11.59 35.95 5.01
C LYS A 885 -10.07 35.90 5.01
N THR A 886 -9.53 34.73 5.36
CA THR A 886 -8.10 34.45 5.31
C THR A 886 -7.79 33.47 4.18
N VAL A 887 -6.92 33.86 3.25
CA VAL A 887 -6.57 33.09 2.05
C VAL A 887 -5.10 32.69 2.08
N ALA A 888 -4.82 31.40 1.91
CA ALA A 888 -3.47 30.87 1.83
C ALA A 888 -2.93 30.89 0.39
N CYS A 889 -1.80 31.56 0.20
CA CYS A 889 -1.10 31.70 -1.07
C CYS A 889 0.36 31.24 -0.97
N THR A 890 0.90 30.76 -2.10
CA THR A 890 2.32 30.43 -2.27
C THR A 890 2.94 31.47 -3.21
N VAL A 891 3.99 32.15 -2.75
CA VAL A 891 4.72 33.18 -3.50
C VAL A 891 6.11 32.69 -3.87
N PHE A 892 6.62 33.10 -5.03
CA PHE A 892 7.91 32.65 -5.56
C PHE A 892 8.90 33.80 -5.68
N SER A 893 10.08 33.64 -5.10
CA SER A 893 11.18 34.60 -5.24
C SER A 893 11.71 34.69 -6.68
N ALA A 894 12.65 35.60 -6.94
CA ALA A 894 13.38 35.65 -8.22
C ALA A 894 14.23 34.39 -8.48
N SER A 895 14.63 33.66 -7.44
CA SER A 895 15.31 32.36 -7.56
C SER A 895 14.35 31.18 -7.73
N GLY A 896 13.04 31.42 -7.74
CA GLY A 896 12.00 30.38 -7.86
C GLY A 896 11.71 29.64 -6.55
N GLU A 897 12.20 30.13 -5.41
CA GLU A 897 11.93 29.50 -4.11
C GLU A 897 10.52 29.85 -3.59
N PRO A 898 9.72 28.84 -3.18
CA PRO A 898 8.38 29.07 -2.67
C PRO A 898 8.39 29.54 -1.21
N SER A 899 7.49 30.44 -0.86
CA SER A 899 7.19 30.87 0.52
C SER A 899 5.69 31.00 0.72
N PHE A 900 5.20 30.74 1.94
CA PHE A 900 3.77 30.82 2.25
C PHE A 900 3.35 32.24 2.63
N CYS A 901 2.13 32.61 2.27
CA CYS A 901 1.59 33.92 2.55
C CYS A 901 0.10 33.81 2.92
N MET A 902 -0.29 34.31 4.10
CA MET A 902 -1.70 34.44 4.48
C MET A 902 -2.19 35.84 4.15
N VAL A 903 -3.24 35.91 3.35
CA VAL A 903 -3.90 37.16 2.98
C VAL A 903 -5.13 37.34 3.86
N VAL A 904 -5.23 38.45 4.58
CA VAL A 904 -6.40 38.83 5.37
C VAL A 904 -7.11 39.98 4.66
N MET A 905 -8.37 39.78 4.30
CA MET A 905 -9.18 40.79 3.61
C MET A 905 -10.65 40.72 4.07
N ALA A 906 -11.41 41.80 3.86
CA ALA A 906 -12.83 41.83 4.20
C ALA A 906 -13.60 40.72 3.44
N ASP A 907 -14.51 40.06 4.15
CA ASP A 907 -15.40 39.07 3.54
C ASP A 907 -16.43 39.77 2.61
N GLY A 908 -16.58 39.29 1.37
CA GLY A 908 -17.32 39.97 0.28
C GLY A 908 -16.75 39.77 -1.14
N ASP A 909 -17.32 40.45 -2.14
CA ASP A 909 -17.20 40.17 -3.60
C ASP A 909 -15.82 40.39 -4.24
N GLY A 910 -14.81 40.84 -3.49
CA GLY A 910 -13.47 41.04 -4.06
C GLY A 910 -12.60 39.78 -4.03
N THR A 911 -11.70 39.61 -5.00
CA THR A 911 -10.73 38.50 -5.04
C THR A 911 -9.31 38.98 -4.70
N VAL A 912 -8.40 38.04 -4.40
CA VAL A 912 -6.99 38.38 -4.15
C VAL A 912 -6.28 38.57 -5.48
N SER A 913 -5.72 39.76 -5.71
CA SER A 913 -4.83 40.03 -6.83
C SER A 913 -3.48 39.36 -6.59
N LEU A 914 -3.20 38.27 -7.30
CA LEU A 914 -1.94 37.53 -7.17
C LEU A 914 -0.74 38.36 -7.66
N GLU A 915 -0.94 39.25 -8.62
CA GLU A 915 0.09 40.17 -9.11
C GLU A 915 0.45 41.21 -8.06
N ARG A 916 -0.55 41.89 -7.47
CA ARG A 916 -0.31 42.87 -6.39
C ARG A 916 0.24 42.19 -5.13
N LEU A 917 -0.21 40.98 -4.82
CA LEU A 917 0.34 40.17 -3.73
C LEU A 917 1.83 39.86 -3.96
N ALA A 918 2.20 39.41 -5.16
CA ALA A 918 3.60 39.13 -5.50
C ALA A 918 4.46 40.40 -5.38
N ALA A 919 3.96 41.53 -5.86
CA ALA A 919 4.62 42.84 -5.72
C ALA A 919 4.77 43.26 -4.25
N ALA A 920 3.72 43.15 -3.44
CA ALA A 920 3.70 43.54 -2.02
C ALA A 920 4.74 42.79 -1.18
N VAL A 921 5.07 41.55 -1.58
CA VAL A 921 6.05 40.69 -0.88
C VAL A 921 7.38 40.54 -1.64
N ASN A 922 7.66 41.43 -2.61
CA ASN A 922 8.88 41.45 -3.43
C ASN A 922 9.20 40.09 -4.09
N CYS A 923 8.19 39.46 -4.68
CA CYS A 923 8.27 38.15 -5.34
C CYS A 923 7.88 38.25 -6.82
N THR A 924 8.31 37.27 -7.63
CA THR A 924 8.09 37.27 -9.08
C THR A 924 6.71 36.78 -9.50
N SER A 925 6.13 35.89 -8.71
CA SER A 925 4.78 35.35 -8.95
C SER A 925 4.15 34.84 -7.67
N ALA A 926 2.83 34.69 -7.68
CA ALA A 926 2.05 34.10 -6.61
C ALA A 926 0.98 33.18 -7.20
N ARG A 927 0.59 32.16 -6.42
CA ARG A 927 -0.58 31.33 -6.69
C ARG A 927 -1.30 30.97 -5.41
N LEU A 928 -2.53 30.48 -5.53
CA LEU A 928 -3.21 29.86 -4.38
C LEU A 928 -2.46 28.59 -3.94
N THR A 929 -2.34 28.41 -2.64
CA THR A 929 -1.74 27.20 -2.05
C THR A 929 -2.66 26.00 -2.27
N SER A 930 -2.10 24.84 -2.66
CA SER A 930 -2.93 23.63 -2.85
C SER A 930 -3.39 23.07 -1.50
N SER A 931 -4.43 22.23 -1.52
CA SER A 931 -4.91 21.57 -0.30
C SER A 931 -3.88 20.59 0.28
N GLU A 932 -3.04 19.95 -0.55
CA GLU A 932 -1.93 19.11 -0.08
C GLU A 932 -0.85 19.96 0.63
N GLU A 933 -0.45 21.08 0.04
CA GLU A 933 0.57 21.97 0.59
C GLU A 933 0.12 22.60 1.92
N LEU A 934 -1.16 23.00 2.01
CA LEU A 934 -1.76 23.53 3.23
C LEU A 934 -1.72 22.47 4.36
N ARG A 935 -2.01 21.20 4.04
CA ARG A 935 -1.97 20.08 4.98
C ARG A 935 -0.55 19.75 5.44
N GLU A 936 0.43 19.77 4.54
CA GLU A 936 1.81 19.39 4.87
C GLU A 936 2.52 20.46 5.73
N GLU A 937 2.31 21.75 5.40
CA GLU A 937 3.12 22.85 5.91
C GLU A 937 2.40 23.69 6.99
N ILE A 938 1.08 23.90 6.89
CA ILE A 938 0.29 24.74 7.82
C ILE A 938 -0.54 23.90 8.79
N ARG A 939 -0.93 22.68 8.39
CA ARG A 939 -1.67 21.68 9.20
C ARG A 939 -2.96 22.22 9.82
N GLN A 940 -3.64 23.11 9.10
CA GLN A 940 -5.00 23.60 9.40
C GLN A 940 -5.89 23.40 8.16
N PRO A 941 -7.18 23.09 8.32
CA PRO A 941 -8.09 22.89 7.20
C PRO A 941 -8.43 24.21 6.49
N ARG A 942 -8.66 24.12 5.18
CA ARG A 942 -9.05 25.28 4.35
C ARG A 942 -10.38 25.84 4.87
N GLY A 943 -10.44 27.16 5.09
CA GLY A 943 -11.63 27.85 5.61
C GLY A 943 -11.63 28.12 7.11
N SER A 944 -10.71 27.49 7.88
CA SER A 944 -10.55 27.73 9.32
C SER A 944 -9.19 28.34 9.67
N VAL A 945 -8.33 28.57 8.68
CA VAL A 945 -6.97 29.12 8.86
C VAL A 945 -7.04 30.57 9.33
N GLY A 946 -6.27 30.91 10.36
CA GLY A 946 -6.16 32.25 10.91
C GLY A 946 -4.81 32.91 10.62
N PRO A 947 -4.71 34.24 10.76
CA PRO A 947 -3.44 34.95 10.63
C PRO A 947 -2.51 34.74 11.83
N VAL A 948 -3.00 34.14 12.92
CA VAL A 948 -2.23 33.76 14.12
C VAL A 948 -2.35 32.26 14.36
N GLY A 949 -1.22 31.57 14.59
CA GLY A 949 -1.20 30.11 14.79
C GLY A 949 0.05 29.43 14.21
N PRO A 950 -0.05 28.17 13.74
CA PRO A 950 1.07 27.40 13.17
C PRO A 950 1.81 28.11 12.03
N VAL A 951 1.11 28.94 11.25
CA VAL A 951 1.72 29.70 10.14
C VAL A 951 2.87 30.60 10.60
N LEU A 952 2.77 31.16 11.82
CA LEU A 952 3.82 32.01 12.40
C LEU A 952 5.04 31.23 12.90
N LYS A 953 4.93 29.90 13.02
CA LYS A 953 6.09 29.03 13.33
C LYS A 953 6.96 28.76 12.11
N SER A 954 6.48 29.08 10.91
CA SER A 954 7.27 29.00 9.68
C SER A 954 8.00 30.33 9.47
N ALA A 955 9.33 30.31 9.59
CA ALA A 955 10.19 31.51 9.49
C ALA A 955 10.11 32.24 8.14
N SER A 956 9.50 31.63 7.10
CA SER A 956 9.31 32.21 5.77
C SER A 956 7.87 32.64 5.49
N ALA A 957 6.92 32.41 6.41
CA ALA A 957 5.53 32.74 6.18
C ALA A 957 5.26 34.24 6.40
N ARG A 958 4.54 34.87 5.48
CA ARG A 958 4.17 36.30 5.54
C ARG A 958 2.68 36.45 5.77
N ILE A 959 2.29 37.45 6.56
CA ILE A 959 0.89 37.86 6.67
C ILE A 959 0.74 39.15 5.87
N VAL A 960 -0.23 39.22 4.97
CA VAL A 960 -0.55 40.45 4.24
C VAL A 960 -1.98 40.84 4.56
N LEU A 961 -2.13 42.01 5.17
CA LEU A 961 -3.41 42.61 5.51
C LEU A 961 -3.79 43.60 4.42
N ASP A 962 -5.00 43.45 3.88
CA ASP A 962 -5.52 44.41 2.90
C ASP A 962 -5.71 45.78 3.57
N ASP A 963 -5.26 46.84 2.90
CA ASP A 963 -5.24 48.21 3.46
C ASP A 963 -6.63 48.75 3.82
N SER A 964 -7.68 48.27 3.14
CA SER A 964 -9.07 48.60 3.44
C SER A 964 -9.51 48.22 4.86
N LEU A 965 -8.83 47.26 5.50
CA LEU A 965 -9.15 46.81 6.86
C LEU A 965 -8.57 47.70 7.96
N MET A 966 -7.65 48.61 7.65
CA MET A 966 -6.98 49.46 8.64
C MET A 966 -7.93 50.42 9.39
N GLY A 967 -9.11 50.71 8.83
CA GLY A 967 -10.15 51.50 9.49
C GLY A 967 -11.05 50.73 10.45
N SER A 968 -10.92 49.40 10.54
CA SER A 968 -11.79 48.55 11.34
C SER A 968 -11.40 48.55 12.82
N LYS A 969 -12.40 48.56 13.72
CA LYS A 969 -12.14 48.49 15.17
C LYS A 969 -11.61 47.13 15.60
N VAL A 970 -12.26 46.05 15.17
CA VAL A 970 -11.91 44.66 15.48
C VAL A 970 -12.18 43.81 14.25
N LEU A 971 -11.24 42.93 13.92
CA LEU A 971 -11.30 41.94 12.86
C LEU A 971 -11.71 40.60 13.47
N SER A 972 -12.62 39.88 12.81
CA SER A 972 -12.91 38.47 13.12
C SER A 972 -12.30 37.60 12.04
N CYS A 973 -11.27 36.82 12.41
CA CYS A 973 -10.57 35.89 11.52
C CYS A 973 -10.76 34.45 11.99
N GLY A 974 -10.55 33.47 11.11
CA GLY A 974 -10.55 32.06 11.51
C GLY A 974 -9.49 31.76 12.59
N ALA A 975 -9.73 30.77 13.45
CA ALA A 975 -8.82 30.41 14.53
C ALA A 975 -8.49 28.90 14.61
N GLY A 976 -8.13 28.32 13.47
CA GLY A 976 -7.56 26.98 13.36
C GLY A 976 -8.56 25.83 13.28
N THR A 977 -9.79 26.03 13.76
CA THR A 977 -10.90 25.06 13.71
C THR A 977 -12.21 25.79 13.42
N SER A 978 -13.17 25.13 12.75
CA SER A 978 -14.50 25.68 12.51
C SER A 978 -15.23 26.05 13.80
N GLY A 979 -15.97 27.16 13.77
CA GLY A 979 -16.69 27.69 14.94
C GLY A 979 -15.83 28.49 15.92
N TRP A 980 -14.53 28.64 15.67
CA TRP A 980 -13.61 29.46 16.47
C TRP A 980 -13.12 30.68 15.68
N GLN A 981 -13.07 31.82 16.36
CA GLN A 981 -12.67 33.10 15.80
C GLN A 981 -11.55 33.74 16.63
N LEU A 982 -10.63 34.38 15.92
CA LEU A 982 -9.64 35.28 16.45
C LEU A 982 -10.17 36.70 16.30
N LEU A 983 -10.40 37.36 17.42
CA LEU A 983 -10.75 38.77 17.49
C LEU A 983 -9.49 39.60 17.72
N VAL A 984 -9.13 40.41 16.73
CA VAL A 984 -7.88 41.18 16.76
C VAL A 984 -8.07 42.53 16.09
N THR A 985 -7.48 43.60 16.64
CA THR A 985 -7.45 44.88 15.92
C THR A 985 -6.38 44.87 14.81
N PRO A 986 -6.50 45.67 13.74
CA PRO A 986 -5.45 45.76 12.71
C PRO A 986 -4.06 46.03 13.29
N ASN A 987 -3.96 46.94 14.27
CA ASN A 987 -2.71 47.28 14.94
C ASN A 987 -2.16 46.11 15.77
N GLN A 988 -3.01 45.41 16.53
CA GLN A 988 -2.59 44.21 17.27
C GLN A 988 -2.10 43.13 16.32
N LEU A 989 -2.71 42.98 15.14
CA LEU A 989 -2.24 41.99 14.17
C LEU A 989 -0.86 42.35 13.62
N GLN A 990 -0.57 43.64 13.40
CA GLN A 990 0.76 44.12 13.03
C GLN A 990 1.79 44.02 14.15
N GLU A 991 1.36 44.09 15.42
CA GLU A 991 2.24 43.88 16.58
C GLU A 991 2.55 42.39 16.78
N TRP A 992 1.55 41.53 16.63
CA TRP A 992 1.66 40.09 16.88
C TRP A 992 2.33 39.34 15.72
N THR A 993 2.34 39.91 14.52
CA THR A 993 2.83 39.26 13.30
C THR A 993 3.63 40.24 12.44
N PRO A 994 4.61 39.77 11.63
CA PRO A 994 5.33 40.62 10.68
C PRO A 994 4.45 40.92 9.45
N CYS A 995 3.32 41.60 9.69
CA CYS A 995 2.28 41.84 8.70
C CYS A 995 2.63 42.98 7.75
N ILE A 996 2.47 42.74 6.45
CA ILE A 996 2.59 43.76 5.40
C ILE A 996 1.20 44.29 5.09
N VAL A 997 1.03 45.61 5.12
CA VAL A 997 -0.23 46.25 4.70
C VAL A 997 -0.09 46.66 3.23
N SER A 998 -1.01 46.22 2.38
CA SER A 998 -0.97 46.54 0.95
C SER A 998 -2.35 46.41 0.29
N ALA A 999 -2.58 47.14 -0.79
CA ALA A 999 -3.79 47.05 -1.59
C ALA A 999 -3.75 45.78 -2.47
N ILE A 1000 -4.29 44.68 -1.97
CA ILE A 1000 -4.23 43.35 -2.62
C ILE A 1000 -5.60 42.82 -3.04
N LYS A 1001 -6.67 43.52 -2.67
CA LYS A 1001 -8.02 43.26 -3.14
C LYS A 1001 -8.24 43.81 -4.56
N GLU A 1002 -8.72 42.96 -5.45
CA GLU A 1002 -9.36 43.36 -6.71
C GLU A 1002 -10.88 43.34 -6.52
N ILE A 1003 -11.53 44.39 -7.00
CA ILE A 1003 -12.98 44.52 -7.07
C ILE A 1003 -13.30 44.39 -8.56
N ASP A 1004 -14.07 43.36 -8.93
CA ASP A 1004 -14.55 43.17 -10.31
C ASP A 1004 -15.54 44.26 -10.72
#